data_AF-A0A957CB13-F1
#
_entry.id   AF-A0A957CB13-F1
#
_cell.length_a   1.000
_cell.length_b   1.000
_cell.length_c   1.000
_cell.angle_alpha   90.00
_cell.angle_beta   90.00
_cell.angle_gamma   90.00
#
_symmetry.space_group_name_H-M   'P 1'
#
loop_
_entity.id
_entity.type
_entity.pdbx_description
1 polymer ?
#
loop_
_entity_poly.entity_id
_entity_poly.type
_entity_poly.pdbx_seq_one_letter_code
_entity_poly.pdbx_strand_id
1 'polypeptide(L)'
;MSKRVVYLLATAVFPLLILWATLAPHSSAISTTVLIDAVYYDGFAASDTDEAVRLINVSGSVQDISNWQLTDNTSTATLPGGVTLNSNETIWLAWQGTSFKRQFGFSPDYELVDTDAAIPQLGGSWPGYANTGDEVVLLDDLSTVVDALVYEVGDIGQVGWSGTAVNPYTVASVFGAEGQILYRMRDQTTGQPMPDTDTAADWAQSTGDVVNGRKVLYPGWDLETYFQTAKFTQSSTLTVAVAPDNAYETLKLHLAAAQTSIAIEALTFENVAIANDLIAALNRGVAVTILLEGAPIGGVPDQEKYICQQIENAGGQCWFMISDATNDIADRYRFLHAKFILIDGQQVIISSENLSPNSMPNDNKANGTWGRRGVVLVTNAPGVVAHVQSLFDADFDLTNHVDITNTTFIGGPPIGFIPDLETGGITYTVRYPTAVSFNGTFSYELVHSPENSLRTSDSLLGLVAQASAGDVLLVEQLDERPYWGSSTSNPTDDPSLRTEAYIAAARRGASVQILLDSLFDTGDATSNSATCAYVNGIAHSEGLDLACKTANPTGLGIHNKMVLVQIGGQGYLHVGSLNGSEQSSKGNRELALQVQSNAAYTYLAEMFQRDWGATIYLPVVLANYIGPATHVLISEVLYDPFGQDDAEFIELVNPTGATIDLGNYSLGDAVNRTDFEDVRRFPAGTLLAPGNTLVVATAATAFFAEHGTNPDFEILNTSASVPNLIDDVTWGDPAALLQLANSGDEVILRGPSGQVVDVVTYGTGSYPGVVACPLVTASNYSLERFPYNRDTDNCQTDFREWPFPNPGALP
;
A
#
# COMPACT_ATOMS: atom_id res chain seq x y z
N MET A 1 -43.47 3.62 -48.23
CA MET A 1 -44.00 3.84 -46.86
C MET A 1 -44.04 2.50 -46.17
N SER A 2 -43.38 2.44 -45.01
CA SER A 2 -42.60 1.30 -44.53
C SER A 2 -43.35 0.48 -43.47
N LYS A 3 -43.01 -0.82 -43.42
CA LYS A 3 -43.48 -1.85 -42.48
C LYS A 3 -43.25 -1.46 -41.00
N ARG A 4 -44.16 -0.67 -40.44
CA ARG A 4 -44.45 -0.53 -39.01
C ARG A 4 -45.96 -0.72 -38.85
N VAL A 5 -46.42 -1.37 -37.77
CA VAL A 5 -47.83 -1.56 -37.30
C VAL A 5 -48.29 -3.03 -37.05
N VAL A 6 -47.42 -4.06 -37.06
CA VAL A 6 -47.86 -5.45 -36.68
C VAL A 6 -47.08 -6.08 -35.51
N TYR A 7 -46.30 -5.32 -34.74
CA TYR A 7 -45.65 -5.81 -33.50
C TYR A 7 -45.99 -4.94 -32.29
N LEU A 8 -47.28 -4.75 -32.05
CA LEU A 8 -47.83 -4.01 -30.92
C LEU A 8 -49.18 -4.66 -30.59
N LEU A 9 -49.17 -5.85 -29.95
CA LEU A 9 -50.33 -6.49 -29.27
C LEU A 9 -50.05 -7.94 -28.76
N ALA A 10 -48.82 -8.31 -28.37
CA ALA A 10 -48.53 -9.68 -27.90
C ALA A 10 -47.54 -9.79 -26.71
N THR A 11 -47.37 -8.75 -25.89
CA THR A 11 -46.48 -8.80 -24.70
C THR A 11 -47.07 -8.07 -23.48
N ALA A 12 -48.39 -8.16 -23.31
CA ALA A 12 -49.05 -7.83 -22.07
C ALA A 12 -50.06 -8.94 -21.82
N VAL A 13 -50.03 -9.53 -20.61
CA VAL A 13 -50.76 -10.72 -20.13
C VAL A 13 -49.91 -12.01 -20.19
N PHE A 14 -49.53 -12.50 -19.00
CA PHE A 14 -48.55 -13.55 -18.63
C PHE A 14 -47.11 -13.03 -18.46
N PRO A 15 -46.64 -12.73 -17.21
CA PRO A 15 -46.86 -13.50 -15.98
C PRO A 15 -47.48 -12.66 -14.85
N LEU A 16 -48.72 -12.94 -14.50
CA LEU A 16 -49.37 -12.38 -13.31
C LEU A 16 -50.19 -13.45 -12.55
N LEU A 17 -49.81 -14.73 -12.73
CA LEU A 17 -50.57 -15.89 -12.26
C LEU A 17 -49.68 -17.07 -11.79
N ILE A 18 -48.47 -16.77 -11.30
CA ILE A 18 -47.70 -17.68 -10.41
C ILE A 18 -47.22 -16.88 -9.17
N LEU A 19 -48.13 -16.06 -8.65
CA LEU A 19 -48.09 -15.60 -7.27
C LEU A 19 -49.52 -15.82 -6.81
N TRP A 20 -49.73 -16.78 -5.91
CA TRP A 20 -50.97 -17.11 -5.15
C TRP A 20 -51.25 -18.62 -5.12
N ALA A 21 -50.37 -19.34 -4.44
CA ALA A 21 -50.56 -20.60 -3.71
C ALA A 21 -49.14 -21.04 -3.30
N THR A 22 -48.63 -20.82 -2.10
CA THR A 22 -49.20 -21.02 -0.76
C THR A 22 -48.65 -19.98 0.21
N LEU A 23 -49.42 -18.93 0.50
CA LEU A 23 -49.19 -18.08 1.68
C LEU A 23 -50.06 -18.63 2.81
N ALA A 24 -49.50 -19.53 3.61
CA ALA A 24 -49.90 -19.58 5.01
C ALA A 24 -49.27 -18.33 5.65
N PRO A 25 -50.06 -17.40 6.23
CA PRO A 25 -49.49 -16.28 6.95
C PRO A 25 -48.91 -16.84 8.26
N HIS A 26 -47.62 -17.14 8.28
CA HIS A 26 -46.87 -17.20 9.51
C HIS A 26 -46.49 -15.75 9.81
N SER A 27 -46.91 -15.25 10.97
CA SER A 27 -46.69 -13.86 11.33
C SER A 27 -45.19 -13.58 11.37
N SER A 28 -44.77 -12.61 10.58
CA SER A 28 -43.52 -11.84 10.72
C SER A 28 -43.58 -11.03 12.03
N ALA A 29 -43.67 -11.72 13.17
CA ALA A 29 -43.58 -11.08 14.45
C ALA A 29 -42.09 -10.88 14.71
N ILE A 30 -41.62 -9.64 14.67
CA ILE A 30 -40.27 -9.26 15.12
C ILE A 30 -40.05 -9.94 16.48
N SER A 31 -39.03 -10.78 16.61
CA SER A 31 -38.67 -11.33 17.91
C SER A 31 -38.32 -10.17 18.86
N THR A 32 -38.96 -10.13 20.03
CA THR A 32 -38.86 -8.99 20.96
C THR A 32 -38.12 -9.33 22.25
N THR A 33 -37.44 -10.47 22.33
CA THR A 33 -36.83 -10.99 23.57
C THR A 33 -35.31 -11.14 23.44
N VAL A 34 -34.82 -12.36 23.29
CA VAL A 34 -33.40 -12.73 23.26
C VAL A 34 -33.10 -13.36 21.91
N LEU A 35 -31.99 -12.98 21.30
CA LEU A 35 -31.55 -13.46 20.00
C LEU A 35 -30.21 -14.17 20.11
N ILE A 36 -29.97 -15.09 19.20
CA ILE A 36 -28.64 -15.52 18.79
C ILE A 36 -28.02 -14.34 18.03
N ASP A 37 -27.00 -13.73 18.62
CA ASP A 37 -26.37 -12.53 18.11
C ASP A 37 -25.18 -12.85 17.19
N ALA A 38 -24.43 -13.88 17.56
CA ALA A 38 -23.25 -14.31 16.83
C ALA A 38 -22.99 -15.81 17.01
N VAL A 39 -22.40 -16.44 16.00
CA VAL A 39 -22.02 -17.85 16.00
C VAL A 39 -20.62 -17.99 15.39
N TYR A 40 -19.73 -18.63 16.15
CA TYR A 40 -18.38 -18.99 15.77
C TYR A 40 -18.30 -20.51 15.72
N TYR A 41 -18.39 -21.07 14.51
CA TYR A 41 -18.57 -22.52 14.28
C TYR A 41 -17.36 -23.18 13.60
N ASP A 42 -16.67 -22.46 12.70
CA ASP A 42 -15.46 -22.92 11.99
C ASP A 42 -14.27 -22.19 12.61
N GLY A 43 -13.78 -22.73 13.72
CA GLY A 43 -12.85 -22.10 14.63
C GLY A 43 -11.39 -22.28 14.25
N PHE A 44 -10.48 -21.52 14.89
CA PHE A 44 -9.04 -21.67 14.65
C PHE A 44 -8.41 -22.72 15.56
N ALA A 45 -9.05 -23.08 16.67
CA ALA A 45 -8.54 -24.11 17.55
C ALA A 45 -8.72 -25.50 16.90
N ALA A 46 -7.78 -26.40 17.13
CA ALA A 46 -7.87 -27.76 16.62
C ALA A 46 -9.20 -28.43 17.03
N SER A 47 -9.92 -29.00 16.05
CA SER A 47 -11.26 -29.58 16.24
C SER A 47 -12.30 -28.60 16.78
N ASP A 48 -12.15 -27.31 16.47
CA ASP A 48 -13.14 -26.26 16.73
C ASP A 48 -13.50 -26.13 18.23
N THR A 49 -12.54 -26.43 19.12
CA THR A 49 -12.78 -26.37 20.57
C THR A 49 -13.10 -24.98 21.11
N ASP A 50 -12.84 -23.95 20.31
CA ASP A 50 -13.19 -22.55 20.50
C ASP A 50 -14.60 -22.19 19.99
N GLU A 51 -15.38 -23.14 19.50
CA GLU A 51 -16.79 -22.95 19.11
C GLU A 51 -17.57 -22.17 20.17
N ALA A 52 -18.33 -21.17 19.73
CA ALA A 52 -19.07 -20.30 20.62
C ALA A 52 -20.30 -19.67 19.99
N VAL A 53 -21.29 -19.39 20.85
CA VAL A 53 -22.53 -18.69 20.49
C VAL A 53 -22.72 -17.51 21.44
N ARG A 54 -23.00 -16.35 20.88
CA ARG A 54 -23.35 -15.15 21.63
C ARG A 54 -24.85 -14.96 21.66
N LEU A 55 -25.39 -14.64 22.83
CA LEU A 55 -26.79 -14.24 23.00
C LEU A 55 -26.87 -12.75 23.31
N ILE A 56 -27.96 -12.11 22.88
CA ILE A 56 -28.28 -10.71 23.21
C ILE A 56 -29.74 -10.56 23.61
N ASN A 57 -30.00 -9.79 24.68
CA ASN A 57 -31.36 -9.38 25.02
C ASN A 57 -31.72 -8.06 24.32
N VAL A 58 -32.52 -8.14 23.25
CA VAL A 58 -33.03 -6.98 22.50
C VAL A 58 -34.30 -6.37 23.11
N SER A 59 -34.84 -6.97 24.17
CA SER A 59 -36.01 -6.43 24.86
C SER A 59 -35.66 -5.23 25.73
N GLY A 60 -36.66 -4.39 26.03
CA GLY A 60 -36.53 -3.26 26.96
C GLY A 60 -36.53 -3.63 28.44
N SER A 61 -36.46 -4.92 28.80
CA SER A 61 -36.54 -5.42 30.18
C SER A 61 -35.55 -6.55 30.44
N VAL A 62 -35.25 -6.82 31.71
CA VAL A 62 -34.46 -8.00 32.10
C VAL A 62 -35.19 -9.27 31.69
N GLN A 63 -34.48 -10.22 31.09
CA GLN A 63 -34.97 -11.55 30.76
C GLN A 63 -34.36 -12.59 31.69
N ASP A 64 -35.18 -13.50 32.22
CA ASP A 64 -34.71 -14.69 32.92
C ASP A 64 -34.52 -15.80 31.89
N ILE A 65 -33.27 -16.21 31.69
CA ILE A 65 -32.88 -17.25 30.73
C ILE A 65 -32.37 -18.51 31.44
N SER A 66 -32.81 -18.70 32.69
CA SER A 66 -32.50 -19.89 33.47
C SER A 66 -32.96 -21.16 32.75
N ASN A 67 -32.06 -22.14 32.63
CA ASN A 67 -32.33 -23.43 31.98
C ASN A 67 -32.73 -23.34 30.48
N TRP A 68 -32.51 -22.19 29.84
CA TRP A 68 -32.59 -22.08 28.39
C TRP A 68 -31.50 -22.92 27.73
N GLN A 69 -31.72 -23.31 26.47
CA GLN A 69 -30.93 -24.34 25.81
C GLN A 69 -30.42 -23.89 24.44
N LEU A 70 -29.20 -24.31 24.10
CA LEU A 70 -28.65 -24.29 22.75
C LEU A 70 -28.61 -25.72 22.19
N THR A 71 -29.08 -25.92 20.96
CA THR A 71 -29.12 -27.23 20.32
C THR A 71 -28.96 -27.13 18.80
N ASP A 72 -28.47 -28.21 18.20
CA ASP A 72 -28.48 -28.56 16.77
C ASP A 72 -29.61 -29.57 16.44
N ASN A 73 -30.62 -29.67 17.30
CA ASN A 73 -31.65 -30.72 17.32
C ASN A 73 -31.16 -32.13 17.65
N THR A 74 -29.86 -32.37 17.89
CA THR A 74 -29.32 -33.69 18.24
C THR A 74 -28.72 -33.75 19.64
N SER A 75 -28.05 -32.71 20.06
CA SER A 75 -27.45 -32.54 21.38
C SER A 75 -27.71 -31.13 21.91
N THR A 76 -27.56 -30.95 23.22
CA THR A 76 -28.11 -29.77 23.90
C THR A 76 -27.22 -29.31 25.04
N ALA A 77 -26.76 -28.06 24.97
CA ALA A 77 -26.15 -27.34 26.07
C ALA A 77 -27.23 -26.53 26.81
N THR A 78 -27.19 -26.50 28.14
CA THR A 78 -28.22 -25.86 28.98
C THR A 78 -27.60 -24.85 29.92
N LEU A 79 -28.11 -23.62 29.93
CA LEU A 79 -27.72 -22.58 30.88
C LEU A 79 -28.08 -23.01 32.31
N PRO A 80 -27.24 -22.69 33.32
CA PRO A 80 -27.59 -22.99 34.70
C PRO A 80 -28.82 -22.19 35.17
N GLY A 81 -29.37 -22.56 36.33
CA GLY A 81 -30.45 -21.80 36.96
C GLY A 81 -29.95 -20.46 37.53
N GLY A 82 -30.79 -19.43 37.45
CA GLY A 82 -30.53 -18.09 37.98
C GLY A 82 -29.85 -17.12 37.02
N VAL A 83 -29.76 -17.46 35.73
CA VAL A 83 -29.15 -16.60 34.71
C VAL A 83 -30.16 -15.57 34.24
N THR A 84 -29.78 -14.30 34.31
CA THR A 84 -30.60 -13.18 33.83
C THR A 84 -29.79 -12.30 32.90
N LEU A 85 -30.43 -11.78 31.84
CA LEU A 85 -29.81 -10.89 30.86
C LEU A 85 -30.52 -9.54 30.89
N ASN A 86 -29.82 -8.46 31.22
CA ASN A 86 -30.32 -7.10 31.18
C ASN A 86 -30.58 -6.65 29.74
N SER A 87 -31.35 -5.57 29.56
CA SER A 87 -31.59 -4.99 28.23
C SER A 87 -30.27 -4.60 27.57
N ASN A 88 -30.08 -5.03 26.32
CA ASN A 88 -28.85 -4.90 25.50
C ASN A 88 -27.60 -5.59 26.08
N GLU A 89 -27.75 -6.41 27.12
CA GLU A 89 -26.64 -7.23 27.62
C GLU A 89 -26.43 -8.43 26.69
N THR A 90 -25.16 -8.81 26.54
CA THR A 90 -24.77 -9.98 25.76
C THR A 90 -23.96 -10.94 26.60
N ILE A 91 -24.09 -12.24 26.33
CA ILE A 91 -23.25 -13.28 26.93
C ILE A 91 -22.70 -14.22 25.87
N TRP A 92 -21.47 -14.69 26.06
CA TRP A 92 -20.82 -15.73 25.25
C TRP A 92 -20.90 -17.09 25.94
N LEU A 93 -21.37 -18.08 25.18
CA LEU A 93 -21.42 -19.48 25.57
C LEU A 93 -20.43 -20.23 24.69
N ALA A 94 -19.45 -20.90 25.27
CA ALA A 94 -18.39 -21.59 24.53
C ALA A 94 -18.33 -23.09 24.83
N TRP A 95 -17.78 -23.86 23.89
CA TRP A 95 -17.48 -25.26 24.15
C TRP A 95 -16.38 -25.41 25.21
N GLN A 96 -15.19 -24.84 24.96
CA GLN A 96 -14.08 -24.78 25.92
C GLN A 96 -13.64 -23.33 26.15
N GLY A 97 -13.68 -22.88 27.40
CA GLY A 97 -13.38 -21.49 27.75
C GLY A 97 -11.93 -21.10 27.55
N THR A 98 -10.97 -22.01 27.73
CA THR A 98 -9.55 -21.72 27.46
C THR A 98 -9.25 -21.56 25.98
N SER A 99 -9.84 -22.37 25.10
CA SER A 99 -9.73 -22.23 23.64
C SER A 99 -10.38 -20.94 23.14
N PHE A 100 -11.60 -20.64 23.61
CA PHE A 100 -12.27 -19.37 23.31
C PHE A 100 -11.40 -18.17 23.72
N LYS A 101 -10.94 -18.16 24.97
CA LYS A 101 -10.14 -17.04 25.50
C LYS A 101 -8.87 -16.81 24.71
N ARG A 102 -8.25 -17.89 24.23
CA ARG A 102 -7.03 -17.80 23.42
C ARG A 102 -7.24 -17.04 22.12
N GLN A 103 -8.39 -17.20 21.46
CA GLN A 103 -8.70 -16.50 20.21
C GLN A 103 -9.31 -15.11 20.43
N PHE A 104 -10.24 -14.99 21.39
CA PHE A 104 -10.99 -13.74 21.62
C PHE A 104 -10.26 -12.74 22.52
N GLY A 105 -9.32 -13.20 23.34
CA GLY A 105 -8.62 -12.38 24.33
C GLY A 105 -9.39 -12.12 25.62
N PHE A 106 -10.60 -12.67 25.78
CA PHE A 106 -11.36 -12.61 27.02
C PHE A 106 -12.07 -13.93 27.30
N SER A 107 -12.41 -14.20 28.57
CA SER A 107 -13.14 -15.42 28.93
C SER A 107 -14.60 -15.32 28.49
N PRO A 108 -15.22 -16.43 28.01
CA PRO A 108 -16.66 -16.46 27.81
C PRO A 108 -17.39 -16.39 29.16
N ASP A 109 -18.68 -16.07 29.13
CA ASP A 109 -19.51 -16.02 30.34
C ASP A 109 -19.83 -17.42 30.87
N TYR A 110 -19.93 -18.40 29.97
CA TYR A 110 -20.15 -19.81 30.31
C TYR A 110 -19.35 -20.73 29.38
N GLU A 111 -18.89 -21.86 29.91
CA GLU A 111 -18.27 -22.93 29.13
C GLU A 111 -18.96 -24.28 29.40
N LEU A 112 -18.88 -25.23 28.48
CA LEU A 112 -19.41 -26.59 28.72
C LEU A 112 -18.36 -27.53 29.32
N VAL A 113 -17.15 -27.50 28.79
CA VAL A 113 -16.03 -28.29 29.32
C VAL A 113 -15.31 -27.44 30.35
N ASP A 114 -15.20 -27.96 31.58
CA ASP A 114 -14.49 -27.31 32.69
C ASP A 114 -12.99 -27.21 32.38
N THR A 115 -12.60 -26.13 31.69
CA THR A 115 -11.22 -25.83 31.31
C THR A 115 -10.64 -24.69 32.13
N ASP A 116 -11.48 -23.83 32.70
CA ASP A 116 -11.09 -22.79 33.65
C ASP A 116 -12.11 -22.70 34.79
N ALA A 117 -11.67 -22.98 36.01
CA ALA A 117 -12.51 -22.97 37.20
C ALA A 117 -13.16 -21.61 37.53
N ALA A 118 -12.70 -20.52 36.91
CA ALA A 118 -13.32 -19.20 37.03
C ALA A 118 -14.57 -19.03 36.15
N ILE A 119 -14.77 -19.89 35.14
CA ILE A 119 -15.87 -19.81 34.19
C ILE A 119 -17.03 -20.70 34.66
N PRO A 120 -18.24 -20.14 34.83
CA PRO A 120 -19.45 -20.93 35.11
C PRO A 120 -19.76 -21.99 34.05
N GLN A 121 -20.32 -23.12 34.49
CA GLN A 121 -20.53 -24.29 33.63
C GLN A 121 -21.94 -24.37 33.04
N LEU A 122 -22.01 -24.72 31.77
CA LEU A 122 -23.20 -25.20 31.08
C LEU A 122 -23.46 -26.67 31.46
N GLY A 123 -24.73 -27.08 31.47
CA GLY A 123 -25.11 -28.48 31.56
C GLY A 123 -25.26 -29.12 30.17
N GLY A 124 -25.29 -30.45 30.12
CA GLY A 124 -25.64 -31.20 28.89
C GLY A 124 -24.43 -31.58 28.03
N SER A 125 -24.54 -31.38 26.72
CA SER A 125 -23.52 -31.72 25.72
C SER A 125 -23.46 -30.65 24.63
N TRP A 126 -22.27 -30.33 24.15
CA TRP A 126 -22.10 -29.26 23.16
C TRP A 126 -22.67 -29.75 21.83
N PRO A 127 -23.46 -28.92 21.13
CA PRO A 127 -23.94 -29.20 19.78
C PRO A 127 -22.85 -29.74 18.84
N GLY A 128 -21.68 -29.10 18.81
CA GLY A 128 -20.59 -29.47 17.90
C GLY A 128 -20.96 -29.11 16.46
N TYR A 129 -21.00 -27.81 16.20
CA TYR A 129 -21.60 -27.24 15.00
C TYR A 129 -20.76 -27.56 13.75
N ALA A 130 -21.35 -28.23 12.77
CA ALA A 130 -20.57 -28.70 11.62
C ALA A 130 -20.05 -27.55 10.72
N ASN A 131 -18.76 -27.54 10.38
CA ASN A 131 -18.11 -26.53 9.51
C ASN A 131 -18.63 -26.53 8.06
N THR A 132 -19.55 -27.44 7.71
CA THR A 132 -20.18 -27.51 6.38
C THR A 132 -21.63 -27.02 6.38
N GLY A 133 -22.20 -26.75 7.56
CA GLY A 133 -23.58 -26.31 7.73
C GLY A 133 -24.31 -27.10 8.81
N ASP A 134 -25.07 -26.35 9.62
CA ASP A 134 -25.84 -26.85 10.76
C ASP A 134 -26.94 -25.85 11.15
N GLU A 135 -27.67 -26.17 12.22
CA GLU A 135 -28.61 -25.28 12.89
C GLU A 135 -28.13 -24.89 14.29
N VAL A 136 -28.26 -23.61 14.63
CA VAL A 136 -28.12 -23.13 16.02
C VAL A 136 -29.51 -22.73 16.49
N VAL A 137 -30.07 -23.47 17.42
CA VAL A 137 -31.44 -23.25 17.91
C VAL A 137 -31.41 -22.88 19.38
N LEU A 138 -31.99 -21.73 19.71
CA LEU A 138 -32.19 -21.26 21.08
C LEU A 138 -33.58 -21.67 21.55
N LEU A 139 -33.66 -22.41 22.65
CA LEU A 139 -34.91 -22.82 23.29
C LEU A 139 -35.08 -22.16 24.66
N ASP A 140 -36.32 -21.83 25.01
CA ASP A 140 -36.68 -21.42 26.37
C ASP A 140 -36.70 -22.61 27.35
N ASP A 141 -37.02 -22.33 28.62
CA ASP A 141 -37.11 -23.34 29.69
C ASP A 141 -38.28 -24.34 29.52
N LEU A 142 -39.16 -24.09 28.55
CA LEU A 142 -40.25 -24.98 28.13
C LEU A 142 -39.95 -25.71 26.82
N SER A 143 -38.72 -25.61 26.32
CA SER A 143 -38.26 -26.16 25.04
C SER A 143 -39.00 -25.59 23.82
N THR A 144 -39.47 -24.35 23.90
CA THR A 144 -40.02 -23.60 22.77
C THR A 144 -38.89 -22.89 22.04
N VAL A 145 -38.89 -22.92 20.71
CA VAL A 145 -37.92 -22.14 19.91
C VAL A 145 -38.13 -20.64 20.15
N VAL A 146 -37.06 -19.97 20.56
CA VAL A 146 -36.99 -18.52 20.75
C VAL A 146 -36.36 -17.84 19.54
N ASP A 147 -35.26 -18.40 19.05
CA ASP A 147 -34.52 -17.92 17.88
C ASP A 147 -33.79 -19.09 17.21
N ALA A 148 -33.50 -18.98 15.92
CA ALA A 148 -32.73 -19.96 15.17
C ALA A 148 -31.81 -19.30 14.15
N LEU A 149 -30.67 -19.92 13.91
CA LEU A 149 -29.80 -19.67 12.77
C LEU A 149 -29.65 -20.98 11.98
N VAL A 150 -29.78 -20.90 10.66
CA VAL A 150 -29.37 -21.98 9.75
C VAL A 150 -28.26 -21.46 8.87
N TYR A 151 -27.14 -22.20 8.78
CA TYR A 151 -25.99 -21.80 7.96
C TYR A 151 -25.53 -22.91 7.01
N GLU A 152 -24.95 -22.49 5.88
CA GLU A 152 -24.44 -23.32 4.78
C GLU A 152 -25.41 -24.43 4.34
N VAL A 153 -25.07 -25.71 4.52
CA VAL A 153 -25.92 -26.85 4.10
C VAL A 153 -26.98 -27.28 5.14
N GLY A 154 -27.16 -26.50 6.22
CA GLY A 154 -28.15 -26.77 7.26
C GLY A 154 -29.60 -26.84 6.75
N ASP A 155 -30.48 -27.44 7.55
CA ASP A 155 -31.89 -27.66 7.27
C ASP A 155 -32.68 -26.35 7.35
N ILE A 156 -32.93 -25.76 6.18
CA ILE A 156 -33.81 -24.59 6.02
C ILE A 156 -35.28 -24.85 6.41
N GLY A 157 -35.63 -26.10 6.77
CA GLY A 157 -36.91 -26.46 7.38
C GLY A 157 -36.99 -26.24 8.89
N GLN A 158 -35.91 -25.78 9.53
CA GLN A 158 -35.84 -25.49 10.97
C GLN A 158 -36.95 -24.55 11.42
N VAL A 159 -37.63 -24.92 12.52
CA VAL A 159 -38.62 -24.05 13.16
C VAL A 159 -37.92 -22.80 13.70
N GLY A 160 -38.49 -21.62 13.45
CA GLY A 160 -37.85 -20.35 13.78
C GLY A 160 -36.91 -19.84 12.70
N TRP A 161 -36.88 -20.48 11.52
CA TRP A 161 -36.12 -20.00 10.36
C TRP A 161 -36.97 -19.96 9.09
N SER A 162 -36.67 -19.03 8.20
CA SER A 162 -37.30 -18.91 6.89
C SER A 162 -36.30 -18.48 5.81
N GLY A 163 -36.37 -19.16 4.66
CA GLY A 163 -35.58 -18.80 3.48
C GLY A 163 -34.27 -19.57 3.40
N THR A 164 -33.25 -18.95 2.80
CA THR A 164 -31.94 -19.58 2.61
C THR A 164 -31.11 -19.55 3.89
N ALA A 165 -30.17 -20.47 4.01
CA ALA A 165 -29.16 -20.45 5.06
C ALA A 165 -28.19 -19.26 4.90
N VAL A 166 -27.61 -18.82 6.01
CA VAL A 166 -26.49 -17.86 6.02
C VAL A 166 -25.24 -18.55 5.51
N ASN A 167 -24.44 -17.86 4.69
CA ASN A 167 -23.14 -18.38 4.27
C ASN A 167 -22.07 -17.39 4.74
N PRO A 168 -20.86 -17.84 5.11
CA PRO A 168 -19.75 -16.93 5.38
C PRO A 168 -19.49 -16.04 4.16
N TYR A 169 -19.13 -14.78 4.38
CA TYR A 169 -18.85 -13.87 3.28
C TYR A 169 -17.43 -14.13 2.76
N THR A 170 -17.33 -14.88 1.68
CA THR A 170 -16.03 -15.27 1.11
C THR A 170 -15.71 -14.49 -0.16
N VAL A 171 -14.46 -14.07 -0.27
CA VAL A 171 -13.90 -13.46 -1.47
C VAL A 171 -12.54 -14.12 -1.71
N ALA A 172 -12.35 -14.68 -2.90
CA ALA A 172 -11.16 -15.45 -3.21
C ALA A 172 -9.87 -14.66 -2.91
N SER A 173 -9.00 -15.25 -2.08
CA SER A 173 -7.72 -14.66 -1.63
C SER A 173 -7.84 -13.38 -0.78
N VAL A 174 -9.04 -13.04 -0.31
CA VAL A 174 -9.33 -11.85 0.50
C VAL A 174 -9.98 -12.26 1.82
N PHE A 175 -11.13 -12.95 1.77
CA PHE A 175 -11.87 -13.42 2.95
C PHE A 175 -12.10 -14.94 2.87
N GLY A 176 -11.48 -15.69 3.77
CA GLY A 176 -11.71 -17.13 3.98
C GLY A 176 -12.87 -17.39 4.94
N ALA A 177 -13.46 -18.58 4.89
CA ALA A 177 -14.58 -18.98 5.76
C ALA A 177 -14.14 -19.24 7.20
N GLU A 178 -13.06 -20.02 7.37
CA GLU A 178 -12.44 -20.32 8.66
C GLU A 178 -12.17 -19.05 9.45
N GLY A 179 -12.53 -19.05 10.73
CA GLY A 179 -12.38 -17.92 11.62
C GLY A 179 -13.51 -16.89 11.56
N GLN A 180 -14.42 -16.94 10.58
CA GLN A 180 -15.50 -15.96 10.52
C GLN A 180 -16.53 -16.17 11.63
N ILE A 181 -16.84 -15.09 12.33
CA ILE A 181 -17.99 -15.00 13.21
C ILE A 181 -19.18 -14.57 12.37
N LEU A 182 -20.18 -15.44 12.23
CA LEU A 182 -21.48 -15.03 11.71
C LEU A 182 -22.11 -14.11 12.76
N TYR A 183 -22.56 -12.91 12.39
CA TYR A 183 -23.15 -11.99 13.35
C TYR A 183 -24.34 -11.22 12.78
N ARG A 184 -25.27 -10.84 13.67
CA ARG A 184 -26.42 -10.02 13.29
C ARG A 184 -25.98 -8.63 12.88
N MET A 185 -26.47 -8.20 11.73
CA MET A 185 -26.24 -6.89 11.16
C MET A 185 -26.61 -5.80 12.15
N ARG A 186 -25.79 -4.75 12.26
CA ARG A 186 -25.99 -3.65 13.21
C ARG A 186 -26.70 -2.45 12.56
N ASP A 187 -27.69 -1.90 13.25
CA ASP A 187 -28.29 -0.62 12.90
C ASP A 187 -27.27 0.50 13.15
N GLN A 188 -26.95 1.29 12.11
CA GLN A 188 -25.91 2.32 12.22
C GLN A 188 -26.21 3.40 13.26
N THR A 189 -27.48 3.67 13.57
CA THR A 189 -27.86 4.72 14.53
C THR A 189 -27.67 4.25 15.96
N THR A 190 -28.08 3.03 16.27
CA THR A 190 -28.16 2.50 17.64
C THR A 190 -27.03 1.56 18.01
N GLY A 191 -26.35 0.97 17.02
CA GLY A 191 -25.37 -0.09 17.22
C GLY A 191 -25.97 -1.43 17.66
N GLN A 192 -27.31 -1.54 17.72
CA GLN A 192 -28.00 -2.76 18.09
C GLN A 192 -28.27 -3.63 16.86
N PRO A 193 -28.56 -4.94 17.03
CA PRO A 193 -29.02 -5.78 15.94
C PRO A 193 -30.20 -5.15 15.19
N MET A 194 -30.22 -5.29 13.86
CA MET A 194 -31.37 -4.97 13.03
C MET A 194 -32.58 -5.83 13.47
N PRO A 195 -33.83 -5.36 13.24
CA PRO A 195 -35.02 -6.13 13.59
C PRO A 195 -34.99 -7.53 12.98
N ASP A 196 -35.23 -8.53 13.82
CA ASP A 196 -35.19 -9.93 13.44
C ASP A 196 -36.34 -10.30 12.49
N THR A 197 -36.00 -10.98 11.40
CA THR A 197 -36.94 -11.48 10.40
C THR A 197 -36.91 -13.00 10.27
N ASP A 198 -36.13 -13.69 11.11
CA ASP A 198 -35.87 -15.13 11.04
C ASP A 198 -35.26 -15.54 9.68
N THR A 199 -34.43 -14.69 9.07
CA THR A 199 -33.86 -14.96 7.75
C THR A 199 -32.37 -14.61 7.65
N ALA A 200 -31.71 -15.13 6.60
CA ALA A 200 -30.33 -14.77 6.30
C ALA A 200 -30.12 -13.27 6.03
N ALA A 201 -31.18 -12.48 5.80
CA ALA A 201 -31.07 -11.03 5.60
C ALA A 201 -30.67 -10.28 6.88
N ASP A 202 -30.84 -10.89 8.06
CA ASP A 202 -30.55 -10.28 9.35
C ASP A 202 -29.05 -10.31 9.70
N TRP A 203 -28.27 -11.05 8.90
CA TRP A 203 -26.87 -11.35 9.17
C TRP A 203 -25.94 -10.48 8.31
N ALA A 204 -24.83 -10.04 8.89
CA ALA A 204 -23.89 -9.15 8.22
C ALA A 204 -23.16 -9.81 7.03
N GLN A 205 -23.21 -11.13 6.92
CA GLN A 205 -22.72 -11.86 5.75
C GLN A 205 -23.69 -11.81 4.55
N SER A 206 -24.92 -11.33 4.75
CA SER A 206 -25.92 -11.23 3.68
C SER A 206 -25.39 -10.47 2.47
N THR A 207 -25.56 -11.04 1.27
CA THR A 207 -25.12 -10.42 0.01
C THR A 207 -26.12 -9.42 -0.55
N GLY A 208 -27.35 -9.39 0.02
CA GLY A 208 -28.44 -8.51 -0.40
C GLY A 208 -28.31 -7.05 0.04
N ASP A 209 -27.53 -6.79 1.09
CA ASP A 209 -27.17 -5.44 1.53
C ASP A 209 -25.68 -5.20 1.25
N VAL A 210 -25.38 -4.23 0.39
CA VAL A 210 -23.98 -3.92 0.01
C VAL A 210 -23.26 -3.01 1.02
N VAL A 211 -23.99 -2.38 1.95
CA VAL A 211 -23.47 -1.41 2.93
C VAL A 211 -23.27 -2.08 4.29
N ASN A 212 -24.33 -2.65 4.85
CA ASN A 212 -24.30 -3.29 6.16
C ASN A 212 -24.08 -4.80 6.07
N GLY A 213 -24.40 -5.38 4.91
CA GLY A 213 -24.07 -6.77 4.57
C GLY A 213 -22.71 -6.92 3.90
N ARG A 214 -22.40 -8.13 3.42
CA ARG A 214 -21.11 -8.49 2.82
C ARG A 214 -19.93 -8.20 3.75
N LYS A 215 -20.08 -8.41 5.05
CA LYS A 215 -19.05 -8.15 6.06
C LYS A 215 -18.54 -9.44 6.68
N VAL A 216 -17.31 -9.35 7.16
CA VAL A 216 -16.64 -10.35 7.98
C VAL A 216 -16.48 -9.81 9.40
N LEU A 217 -16.26 -10.71 10.34
CA LEU A 217 -15.87 -10.42 11.73
C LEU A 217 -15.00 -11.59 12.19
N TYR A 218 -13.89 -11.30 12.87
CA TYR A 218 -12.95 -12.29 13.37
C TYR A 218 -12.73 -12.12 14.88
N PRO A 219 -12.31 -13.17 15.60
CA PRO A 219 -11.95 -13.06 17.01
C PRO A 219 -10.93 -11.94 17.26
N GLY A 220 -11.10 -11.22 18.38
CA GLY A 220 -10.24 -10.09 18.75
C GLY A 220 -10.63 -8.74 18.14
N TRP A 221 -11.71 -8.66 17.36
CA TRP A 221 -12.28 -7.37 16.91
C TRP A 221 -13.27 -6.83 17.92
N ASP A 222 -13.10 -5.56 18.33
CA ASP A 222 -13.97 -4.86 19.28
C ASP A 222 -15.11 -4.12 18.58
N LEU A 223 -15.92 -4.84 17.79
CA LEU A 223 -16.97 -4.26 16.94
C LEU A 223 -17.88 -3.33 17.73
N GLU A 224 -18.46 -3.75 18.86
CA GLU A 224 -19.41 -2.94 19.61
C GLU A 224 -18.79 -1.67 20.19
N THR A 225 -17.55 -1.74 20.67
CA THR A 225 -16.83 -0.61 21.24
C THR A 225 -16.58 0.47 20.18
N TYR A 226 -16.24 0.04 18.96
CA TYR A 226 -15.78 0.95 17.91
C TYR A 226 -16.72 1.09 16.70
N PHE A 227 -17.93 0.52 16.77
CA PHE A 227 -18.92 0.60 15.71
C PHE A 227 -19.35 2.04 15.40
N GLN A 228 -19.37 2.91 16.41
CA GLN A 228 -19.66 4.33 16.24
C GLN A 228 -18.36 5.12 16.07
N THR A 229 -18.37 6.10 15.17
CA THR A 229 -17.23 7.00 15.00
C THR A 229 -17.05 7.88 16.24
N ALA A 230 -15.79 8.08 16.65
CA ALA A 230 -15.48 8.97 17.76
C ALA A 230 -15.41 10.43 17.28
N LYS A 231 -16.23 11.31 17.87
CA LYS A 231 -16.39 12.71 17.45
C LYS A 231 -16.05 13.69 18.55
N PHE A 232 -15.29 14.74 18.21
CA PHE A 232 -14.84 15.75 19.16
C PHE A 232 -14.99 17.15 18.60
N THR A 233 -15.20 18.15 19.45
CA THR A 233 -15.03 19.56 19.09
C THR A 233 -14.22 20.24 20.17
N GLN A 234 -12.96 20.55 19.85
CA GLN A 234 -11.95 20.91 20.86
C GLN A 234 -10.97 21.93 20.31
N SER A 235 -10.42 22.74 21.22
CA SER A 235 -9.32 23.64 20.90
C SER A 235 -8.00 22.88 20.85
N SER A 236 -7.24 23.07 19.79
CA SER A 236 -6.01 22.31 19.51
C SER A 236 -5.16 23.03 18.46
N THR A 237 -3.97 22.49 18.23
CA THR A 237 -3.12 22.78 17.08
C THR A 237 -3.24 21.63 16.09
N LEU A 238 -3.54 21.94 14.83
CA LEU A 238 -3.48 21.03 13.70
C LEU A 238 -2.29 21.41 12.82
N THR A 239 -1.28 20.57 12.73
CA THR A 239 -0.17 20.73 11.77
C THR A 239 -0.39 19.83 10.57
N VAL A 240 -0.17 20.37 9.38
CA VAL A 240 -0.27 19.65 8.11
C VAL A 240 1.08 19.65 7.42
N ALA A 241 1.59 18.45 7.15
CA ALA A 241 2.81 18.19 6.41
C ALA A 241 2.50 17.46 5.09
N VAL A 242 3.36 17.65 4.09
CA VAL A 242 3.21 17.13 2.74
C VAL A 242 4.46 16.33 2.39
N ALA A 243 4.28 15.06 2.04
CA ALA A 243 5.33 14.20 1.52
C ALA A 243 5.49 14.41 0.00
N PRO A 244 6.72 14.33 -0.55
CA PRO A 244 8.01 14.14 0.13
C PRO A 244 8.64 15.45 0.64
N ASP A 245 7.94 16.59 0.51
CA ASP A 245 8.50 17.93 0.71
C ASP A 245 8.99 18.22 2.14
N ASN A 246 8.18 17.92 3.17
CA ASN A 246 8.47 18.27 4.57
C ASN A 246 8.01 17.25 5.62
N ALA A 247 7.54 16.07 5.19
CA ALA A 247 7.02 15.05 6.09
C ALA A 247 8.09 14.53 7.06
N TYR A 248 9.29 14.22 6.56
CA TYR A 248 10.41 13.78 7.40
C TYR A 248 10.80 14.83 8.44
N GLU A 249 10.99 16.08 8.02
CA GLU A 249 11.39 17.18 8.89
C GLU A 249 10.34 17.43 9.99
N THR A 250 9.06 17.27 9.65
CA THR A 250 7.95 17.37 10.61
C THR A 250 8.02 16.25 11.66
N LEU A 251 8.14 15.00 11.23
CA LEU A 251 8.28 13.87 12.16
C LEU A 251 9.49 14.07 13.08
N LYS A 252 10.66 14.38 12.51
CA LYS A 252 11.89 14.64 13.25
C LYS A 252 11.70 15.67 14.36
N LEU A 253 11.04 16.80 14.07
CA LEU A 253 10.77 17.85 15.06
C LEU A 253 9.92 17.34 16.22
N HIS A 254 8.86 16.58 15.94
CA HIS A 254 7.96 16.06 16.97
C HIS A 254 8.62 14.93 17.79
N LEU A 255 9.39 14.04 17.16
CA LEU A 255 10.16 12.98 17.84
C LEU A 255 11.29 13.56 18.70
N ALA A 256 11.94 14.63 18.26
CA ALA A 256 12.95 15.34 19.05
C ALA A 256 12.35 16.04 20.29
N ALA A 257 11.07 16.44 20.22
CA ALA A 257 10.37 17.09 21.31
C ALA A 257 9.81 16.11 22.37
N ALA A 258 9.71 14.82 22.07
CA ALA A 258 9.21 13.80 22.99
C ALA A 258 10.00 13.74 24.31
N GLN A 259 9.29 13.56 25.42
CA GLN A 259 9.84 13.61 26.78
C GLN A 259 9.67 12.30 27.56
N THR A 260 8.62 11.54 27.32
CA THR A 260 8.26 10.36 28.12
C THR A 260 8.08 9.09 27.30
N SER A 261 7.33 9.14 26.20
CA SER A 261 7.01 7.95 25.43
C SER A 261 6.69 8.25 23.96
N ILE A 262 6.99 7.28 23.10
CA ILE A 262 6.61 7.23 21.69
C ILE A 262 6.05 5.83 21.43
N ALA A 263 4.81 5.75 20.96
CA ALA A 263 4.19 4.50 20.50
C ALA A 263 3.85 4.62 19.01
N ILE A 264 4.17 3.60 18.22
CA ILE A 264 4.02 3.60 16.76
C ILE A 264 3.22 2.37 16.33
N GLU A 265 2.27 2.58 15.45
CA GLU A 265 1.61 1.51 14.68
C GLU A 265 1.76 1.82 13.19
N ALA A 266 2.26 0.85 12.41
CA ALA A 266 2.51 1.02 10.98
C ALA A 266 2.53 -0.32 10.23
N LEU A 267 2.22 -0.28 8.93
CA LEU A 267 2.40 -1.44 8.03
C LEU A 267 3.89 -1.78 7.87
N THR A 268 4.71 -0.81 7.43
CA THR A 268 6.16 -1.00 7.25
C THR A 268 6.97 0.17 7.80
N PHE A 269 8.20 -0.12 8.21
CA PHE A 269 9.19 0.82 8.70
C PHE A 269 10.58 0.56 8.09
N GLU A 270 10.93 1.37 7.08
CA GLU A 270 12.13 1.16 6.25
C GLU A 270 13.10 2.36 6.30
N ASN A 271 12.71 3.47 6.94
CA ASN A 271 13.49 4.70 6.96
C ASN A 271 14.48 4.77 8.14
N VAL A 272 15.77 4.57 7.87
CA VAL A 272 16.84 4.60 8.89
C VAL A 272 16.99 5.96 9.56
N ALA A 273 16.71 7.06 8.85
CA ALA A 273 16.82 8.39 9.45
C ALA A 273 15.78 8.60 10.57
N ILE A 274 14.55 8.12 10.36
CA ILE A 274 13.52 8.12 11.41
C ILE A 274 13.92 7.19 12.56
N ALA A 275 14.48 6.01 12.26
CA ALA A 275 15.00 5.10 13.29
C ALA A 275 16.08 5.77 14.16
N ASN A 276 16.98 6.54 13.54
CA ASN A 276 18.00 7.31 14.27
C ASN A 276 17.38 8.40 15.15
N ASP A 277 16.31 9.07 14.71
CA ASP A 277 15.59 10.06 15.51
C ASP A 277 14.90 9.40 16.74
N LEU A 278 14.38 8.17 16.59
CA LEU A 278 13.85 7.36 17.70
C LEU A 278 14.95 6.88 18.67
N ILE A 279 16.08 6.41 18.15
CA ILE A 279 17.26 6.05 18.96
C ILE A 279 17.78 7.27 19.73
N ALA A 280 17.74 8.46 19.13
CA ALA A 280 18.06 9.70 19.83
C ALA A 280 17.05 10.00 20.95
N ALA A 281 15.78 9.63 20.81
CA ALA A 281 14.79 9.74 21.88
C ALA A 281 15.05 8.73 23.02
N LEU A 282 15.34 7.47 22.68
CA LEU A 282 15.74 6.43 23.64
C LEU A 282 16.96 6.87 24.47
N ASN A 283 17.97 7.44 23.83
CA ASN A 283 19.16 7.97 24.50
C ASN A 283 18.86 9.17 25.45
N ARG A 284 17.72 9.85 25.26
CA ARG A 284 17.22 10.87 26.20
C ARG A 284 16.36 10.29 27.34
N GLY A 285 16.08 8.99 27.32
CA GLY A 285 15.24 8.30 28.32
C GLY A 285 13.76 8.22 27.95
N VAL A 286 13.39 8.51 26.70
CA VAL A 286 12.02 8.36 26.18
C VAL A 286 11.77 6.88 25.89
N ALA A 287 10.66 6.30 26.36
CA ALA A 287 10.28 4.94 26.01
C ALA A 287 9.79 4.85 24.55
N VAL A 288 10.23 3.86 23.78
CA VAL A 288 9.78 3.66 22.39
C VAL A 288 9.24 2.25 22.22
N THR A 289 7.99 2.14 21.79
CA THR A 289 7.29 0.89 21.47
C THR A 289 6.74 0.97 20.05
N ILE A 290 6.98 -0.06 19.24
CA ILE A 290 6.56 -0.13 17.84
C ILE A 290 5.82 -1.44 17.61
N LEU A 291 4.62 -1.36 17.03
CA LEU A 291 3.84 -2.48 16.53
C LEU A 291 3.79 -2.42 14.99
N LEU A 292 4.20 -3.51 14.34
CA LEU A 292 4.32 -3.63 12.89
C LEU A 292 3.54 -4.83 12.35
N GLU A 293 3.27 -4.83 11.04
CA GLU A 293 2.72 -5.99 10.33
C GLU A 293 3.80 -7.08 10.16
N GLY A 294 3.49 -8.31 10.55
CA GLY A 294 4.43 -9.44 10.52
C GLY A 294 4.49 -10.20 9.19
N ALA A 295 3.53 -9.99 8.30
CA ALA A 295 3.46 -10.60 6.98
C ALA A 295 2.95 -9.62 5.90
N PRO A 296 3.58 -8.43 5.73
CA PRO A 296 3.15 -7.49 4.71
C PRO A 296 3.35 -8.13 3.31
N ILE A 297 2.72 -7.58 2.28
CA ILE A 297 2.91 -8.08 0.91
C ILE A 297 4.41 -8.03 0.55
N GLY A 298 4.99 -9.19 0.22
CA GLY A 298 6.43 -9.34 -0.04
C GLY A 298 7.25 -9.80 1.17
N GLY A 299 6.63 -9.93 2.35
CA GLY A 299 7.28 -10.30 3.61
C GLY A 299 7.96 -9.12 4.31
N VAL A 300 8.37 -9.32 5.57
CA VAL A 300 9.09 -8.29 6.34
C VAL A 300 10.46 -7.99 5.71
N PRO A 301 10.72 -6.74 5.26
CA PRO A 301 11.98 -6.38 4.61
C PRO A 301 13.18 -6.51 5.55
N ASP A 302 14.35 -6.88 5.02
CA ASP A 302 15.59 -6.94 5.83
C ASP A 302 16.00 -5.57 6.39
N GLN A 303 15.65 -4.49 5.68
CA GLN A 303 15.78 -3.11 6.14
C GLN A 303 14.98 -2.86 7.44
N GLU A 304 13.75 -3.37 7.52
CA GLU A 304 12.89 -3.24 8.69
C GLU A 304 13.43 -4.08 9.86
N LYS A 305 13.86 -5.32 9.60
CA LYS A 305 14.53 -6.17 10.60
C LYS A 305 15.78 -5.49 11.17
N TYR A 306 16.57 -4.84 10.31
CA TYR A 306 17.73 -4.06 10.73
C TYR A 306 17.33 -2.89 11.63
N ILE A 307 16.31 -2.12 11.26
CA ILE A 307 15.80 -1.00 12.07
C ILE A 307 15.33 -1.50 13.44
N CYS A 308 14.51 -2.55 13.49
CA CYS A 308 14.04 -3.13 14.74
C CYS A 308 15.20 -3.56 15.63
N GLN A 309 16.20 -4.25 15.06
CA GLN A 309 17.41 -4.64 15.79
C GLN A 309 18.16 -3.42 16.37
N GLN A 310 18.29 -2.32 15.62
CA GLN A 310 18.96 -1.11 16.14
C GLN A 310 18.17 -0.45 17.26
N ILE A 311 16.84 -0.42 17.16
CA ILE A 311 15.96 0.15 18.19
C ILE A 311 16.01 -0.68 19.47
N GLU A 312 15.95 -2.00 19.37
CA GLU A 312 16.08 -2.91 20.51
C GLU A 312 17.46 -2.81 21.18
N ASN A 313 18.53 -2.71 20.38
CA ASN A 313 19.89 -2.47 20.91
C ASN A 313 19.99 -1.14 21.69
N ALA A 314 19.19 -0.14 21.35
CA ALA A 314 19.09 1.13 22.06
C ALA A 314 18.10 1.11 23.25
N GLY A 315 17.47 -0.03 23.53
CA GLY A 315 16.52 -0.23 24.65
C GLY A 315 15.05 0.04 24.31
N GLY A 316 14.71 0.21 23.03
CA GLY A 316 13.32 0.26 22.55
C GLY A 316 12.73 -1.12 22.34
N GLN A 317 11.49 -1.17 21.86
CA GLN A 317 10.75 -2.42 21.64
C GLN A 317 10.12 -2.44 20.26
N CYS A 318 10.31 -3.54 19.53
CA CYS A 318 9.64 -3.81 18.26
C CYS A 318 8.84 -5.10 18.37
N TRP A 319 7.58 -5.01 17.98
CA TRP A 319 6.60 -6.08 18.04
C TRP A 319 5.90 -6.20 16.69
N PHE A 320 5.41 -7.41 16.41
CA PHE A 320 4.75 -7.74 15.16
C PHE A 320 3.43 -8.43 15.45
N MET A 321 2.39 -8.02 14.76
CA MET A 321 1.17 -8.81 14.62
C MET A 321 1.42 -9.88 13.56
N ILE A 322 1.17 -11.15 13.86
CA ILE A 322 1.55 -12.30 13.04
C ILE A 322 0.42 -13.31 12.89
N SER A 323 0.53 -14.13 11.85
CA SER A 323 -0.10 -15.45 11.76
C SER A 323 0.98 -16.54 11.88
N ASP A 324 0.71 -17.60 12.63
CA ASP A 324 1.55 -18.82 12.70
C ASP A 324 0.68 -20.07 12.79
N ALA A 325 0.43 -20.68 11.62
CA ALA A 325 -0.34 -21.90 11.50
C ALA A 325 0.27 -23.10 12.25
N THR A 326 1.56 -23.10 12.59
CA THR A 326 2.19 -24.21 13.34
C THR A 326 1.75 -24.21 14.81
N ASN A 327 1.43 -23.04 15.33
CA ASN A 327 1.02 -22.82 16.72
C ASN A 327 -0.44 -22.37 16.81
N ASP A 328 -1.25 -22.60 15.77
CA ASP A 328 -2.67 -22.21 15.68
C ASP A 328 -2.88 -20.71 16.01
N ILE A 329 -2.00 -19.84 15.52
CA ILE A 329 -2.12 -18.37 15.67
C ILE A 329 -2.65 -17.79 14.37
N ALA A 330 -3.81 -17.16 14.42
CA ALA A 330 -4.35 -16.36 13.33
C ALA A 330 -4.11 -14.87 13.59
N ASP A 331 -3.87 -14.13 12.52
CA ASP A 331 -3.81 -12.67 12.52
C ASP A 331 -5.21 -12.10 12.74
N ARG A 332 -5.37 -11.19 13.71
CA ARG A 332 -6.68 -10.54 13.96
C ARG A 332 -7.13 -9.77 12.72
N TYR A 333 -6.24 -9.02 12.09
CA TYR A 333 -6.53 -8.31 10.85
C TYR A 333 -5.68 -8.91 9.75
N ARG A 334 -6.21 -8.94 8.53
CA ARG A 334 -5.45 -9.40 7.38
C ARG A 334 -4.18 -8.57 7.15
N PHE A 335 -4.25 -7.28 7.46
CA PHE A 335 -3.09 -6.39 7.55
C PHE A 335 -3.30 -5.36 8.65
N LEU A 336 -2.30 -5.19 9.50
CA LEU A 336 -2.10 -4.02 10.36
C LEU A 336 -1.66 -2.84 9.49
N HIS A 337 -2.60 -1.99 9.09
CA HIS A 337 -2.36 -0.95 8.09
C HIS A 337 -2.64 0.47 8.60
N ALA A 338 -3.05 0.67 9.85
CA ALA A 338 -3.09 1.99 10.46
C ALA A 338 -1.66 2.56 10.58
N LYS A 339 -1.55 3.89 10.51
CA LYS A 339 -0.27 4.60 10.43
C LYS A 339 -0.31 5.81 11.35
N PHE A 340 0.08 5.60 12.60
CA PHE A 340 0.11 6.68 13.57
C PHE A 340 1.28 6.58 14.55
N ILE A 341 1.60 7.73 15.14
CA ILE A 341 2.60 7.86 16.20
C ILE A 341 1.96 8.65 17.36
N LEU A 342 1.87 8.04 18.53
CA LEU A 342 1.49 8.68 19.78
C LEU A 342 2.74 9.16 20.51
N ILE A 343 2.74 10.41 20.96
CA ILE A 343 3.88 10.99 21.67
C ILE A 343 3.39 11.56 23.01
N ASP A 344 3.98 11.06 24.09
CA ASP A 344 3.79 11.48 25.48
C ASP A 344 2.34 11.47 25.98
N GLY A 345 1.44 10.72 25.30
CA GLY A 345 -0.01 10.76 25.55
C GLY A 345 -0.63 12.15 25.34
N GLN A 346 0.01 13.02 24.53
CA GLN A 346 -0.33 14.43 24.39
C GLN A 346 -0.52 14.88 22.94
N GLN A 347 0.04 14.15 21.99
CA GLN A 347 -0.12 14.43 20.56
C GLN A 347 -0.12 13.13 19.77
N VAL A 348 -0.76 13.18 18.61
CA VAL A 348 -0.78 12.09 17.64
C VAL A 348 -0.38 12.62 16.27
N ILE A 349 0.44 11.83 15.57
CA ILE A 349 0.74 11.98 14.15
C ILE A 349 -0.06 10.90 13.42
N ILE A 350 -0.83 11.25 12.39
CA ILE A 350 -1.57 10.32 11.52
C ILE A 350 -1.08 10.55 10.09
N SER A 351 -0.75 9.46 9.38
CA SER A 351 -0.08 9.52 8.09
C SER A 351 -0.82 8.72 7.02
N SER A 352 -0.83 9.21 5.78
CA SER A 352 -1.19 8.39 4.62
C SER A 352 -0.08 7.46 4.15
N GLU A 353 1.14 7.73 4.60
CA GLU A 353 2.38 7.11 4.19
C GLU A 353 2.92 6.14 5.24
N ASN A 354 3.57 5.06 4.78
CA ASN A 354 4.43 4.23 5.62
C ASN A 354 5.65 5.04 6.08
N LEU A 355 6.38 4.54 7.07
CA LEU A 355 7.66 5.12 7.49
C LEU A 355 8.79 4.70 6.53
N SER A 356 8.66 5.12 5.26
CA SER A 356 9.51 4.72 4.14
C SER A 356 10.43 5.87 3.70
N PRO A 357 11.68 5.59 3.27
CA PRO A 357 12.54 6.60 2.64
C PRO A 357 11.93 7.18 1.37
N ASN A 358 11.08 6.42 0.68
CA ASN A 358 10.40 6.85 -0.55
C ASN A 358 9.30 7.87 -0.31
N SER A 359 8.77 7.96 0.92
CA SER A 359 7.70 8.91 1.28
C SER A 359 8.22 10.04 2.15
N MET A 360 9.25 9.77 2.95
CA MET A 360 9.81 10.70 3.93
C MET A 360 11.32 10.81 3.75
N PRO A 361 11.82 11.26 2.59
CA PRO A 361 13.26 11.35 2.35
C PRO A 361 13.88 12.41 3.28
N ASN A 362 15.08 12.12 3.77
CA ASN A 362 15.88 13.00 4.64
C ASN A 362 17.00 13.74 3.88
N ASP A 363 16.88 13.83 2.56
CA ASP A 363 17.79 14.54 1.65
C ASP A 363 17.77 16.06 1.81
N ASN A 364 18.79 16.71 1.25
CA ASN A 364 18.85 18.15 1.20
C ASN A 364 17.86 18.72 0.17
N LYS A 365 16.76 19.28 0.68
CA LYS A 365 15.68 19.89 -0.10
C LYS A 365 16.08 21.11 -0.97
N ALA A 366 17.30 21.62 -0.86
CA ALA A 366 17.74 22.87 -1.52
C ALA A 366 17.81 22.79 -3.06
N ASN A 367 18.03 21.60 -3.62
CA ASN A 367 18.11 21.38 -5.08
C ASN A 367 16.95 20.54 -5.63
N GLY A 368 15.93 20.27 -4.80
CA GLY A 368 14.83 19.38 -5.12
C GLY A 368 14.76 18.22 -4.12
N THR A 369 13.81 17.32 -4.37
CA THR A 369 13.68 16.01 -3.74
C THR A 369 12.98 15.07 -4.72
N TRP A 370 12.63 13.87 -4.30
CA TRP A 370 11.82 12.91 -5.05
C TRP A 370 11.16 11.95 -4.08
N GLY A 371 9.95 11.48 -4.38
CA GLY A 371 9.26 10.57 -3.48
C GLY A 371 7.77 10.37 -3.80
N ARG A 372 7.07 9.77 -2.85
CA ARG A 372 5.62 9.54 -2.88
C ARG A 372 4.89 10.77 -2.38
N ARG A 373 3.81 11.14 -3.09
CA ARG A 373 2.90 12.18 -2.62
C ARG A 373 2.00 11.61 -1.53
N GLY A 374 2.00 12.26 -0.37
CA GLY A 374 1.15 11.92 0.77
C GLY A 374 0.99 13.09 1.75
N VAL A 375 0.18 12.89 2.79
CA VAL A 375 -0.13 13.90 3.80
C VAL A 375 0.07 13.32 5.21
N VAL A 376 0.63 14.15 6.08
CA VAL A 376 0.78 13.87 7.51
C VAL A 376 0.04 14.93 8.30
N LEU A 377 -0.80 14.49 9.24
CA LEU A 377 -1.49 15.36 10.19
C LEU A 377 -0.91 15.18 11.59
N VAL A 378 -0.67 16.28 12.30
CA VAL A 378 -0.32 16.25 13.73
C VAL A 378 -1.34 17.04 14.52
N THR A 379 -1.85 16.48 15.62
CA THR A 379 -2.79 17.18 16.49
C THR A 379 -2.56 16.84 17.96
N ASN A 380 -2.82 17.83 18.82
CA ASN A 380 -2.86 17.67 20.28
C ASN A 380 -4.30 17.71 20.83
N ALA A 381 -5.32 17.52 19.98
CA ALA A 381 -6.71 17.45 20.41
C ALA A 381 -6.90 16.29 21.40
N PRO A 382 -7.25 16.55 22.68
CA PRO A 382 -7.21 15.52 23.72
C PRO A 382 -8.12 14.31 23.44
N GLY A 383 -9.27 14.53 22.81
CA GLY A 383 -10.19 13.46 22.44
C GLY A 383 -9.63 12.56 21.34
N VAL A 384 -8.93 13.15 20.36
CA VAL A 384 -8.27 12.39 19.30
C VAL A 384 -7.13 11.54 19.88
N VAL A 385 -6.29 12.15 20.72
CA VAL A 385 -5.17 11.45 21.38
C VAL A 385 -5.68 10.30 22.26
N ALA A 386 -6.71 10.53 23.08
CA ALA A 386 -7.26 9.50 23.95
C ALA A 386 -7.88 8.33 23.17
N HIS A 387 -8.54 8.60 22.04
CA HIS A 387 -9.12 7.54 21.23
C HIS A 387 -8.04 6.74 20.49
N VAL A 388 -7.06 7.40 19.87
CA VAL A 388 -5.95 6.67 19.22
C VAL A 388 -5.12 5.88 20.25
N GLN A 389 -4.97 6.38 21.48
CA GLN A 389 -4.38 5.60 22.58
C GLN A 389 -5.21 4.35 22.88
N SER A 390 -6.54 4.44 22.96
CA SER A 390 -7.37 3.24 23.21
C SER A 390 -7.29 2.23 22.07
N LEU A 391 -7.15 2.69 20.81
CA LEU A 391 -6.91 1.80 19.68
C LEU A 391 -5.57 1.08 19.82
N PHE A 392 -4.49 1.83 20.08
CA PHE A 392 -3.17 1.23 20.31
C PHE A 392 -3.17 0.26 21.49
N ASP A 393 -3.87 0.58 22.59
CA ASP A 393 -3.94 -0.31 23.76
C ASP A 393 -4.69 -1.62 23.45
N ALA A 394 -5.71 -1.59 22.58
CA ALA A 394 -6.42 -2.79 22.12
C ALA A 394 -5.61 -3.59 21.08
N ASP A 395 -4.96 -2.89 20.15
CA ASP A 395 -4.13 -3.51 19.12
C ASP A 395 -2.83 -4.09 19.72
N PHE A 396 -2.28 -3.46 20.78
CA PHE A 396 -1.06 -3.84 21.49
C PHE A 396 -1.31 -4.46 22.89
N ASP A 397 -2.21 -5.44 23.00
CA ASP A 397 -2.47 -6.16 24.24
C ASP A 397 -1.75 -7.52 24.31
N LEU A 398 -0.53 -7.51 24.87
CA LEU A 398 0.29 -8.71 25.09
C LEU A 398 -0.30 -9.70 26.11
N THR A 399 -1.27 -9.27 26.92
CA THR A 399 -1.86 -10.13 27.96
C THR A 399 -2.91 -11.04 27.36
N ASN A 400 -3.69 -10.51 26.43
CA ASN A 400 -4.89 -11.15 25.94
C ASN A 400 -4.76 -11.66 24.50
N HIS A 401 -3.82 -11.14 23.71
CA HIS A 401 -3.67 -11.56 22.32
C HIS A 401 -2.36 -12.30 22.06
N VAL A 402 -2.49 -13.47 21.43
CA VAL A 402 -1.38 -14.38 21.10
C VAL A 402 -0.76 -14.09 19.74
N ASP A 403 -1.39 -13.23 18.93
CA ASP A 403 -0.93 -12.83 17.60
C ASP A 403 0.15 -11.75 17.64
N ILE A 404 0.53 -11.27 18.83
CA ILE A 404 1.60 -10.28 18.99
C ILE A 404 2.87 -10.97 19.47
N THR A 405 3.95 -10.85 18.69
CA THR A 405 5.25 -11.45 19.01
C THR A 405 6.40 -10.46 18.84
N ASN A 406 7.53 -10.78 19.45
CA ASN A 406 8.74 -9.98 19.32
C ASN A 406 9.56 -10.39 18.08
N THR A 407 10.67 -9.69 17.85
CA THR A 407 11.60 -9.90 16.73
C THR A 407 12.18 -11.32 16.62
N THR A 408 12.11 -12.15 17.66
CA THR A 408 12.64 -13.53 17.63
C THR A 408 11.88 -14.39 16.61
N PHE A 409 10.58 -14.17 16.44
CA PHE A 409 9.76 -14.90 15.48
C PHE A 409 10.08 -14.50 14.04
N ILE A 410 10.20 -13.20 13.77
CA ILE A 410 10.50 -12.65 12.44
C ILE A 410 11.95 -12.91 12.02
N GLY A 411 12.86 -12.95 13.00
CA GLY A 411 14.30 -13.03 12.78
C GLY A 411 14.95 -11.68 12.51
N GLY A 412 16.27 -11.64 12.68
CA GLY A 412 17.09 -10.45 12.40
C GLY A 412 17.44 -10.31 10.90
N PRO A 413 18.07 -9.19 10.52
CA PRO A 413 18.60 -9.03 9.18
C PRO A 413 19.69 -10.08 8.90
N PRO A 414 19.93 -10.44 7.62
CA PRO A 414 21.03 -11.33 7.25
C PRO A 414 22.39 -10.86 7.78
N ILE A 415 23.29 -11.79 8.07
CA ILE A 415 24.66 -11.45 8.49
C ILE A 415 25.35 -10.66 7.37
N GLY A 416 25.88 -9.48 7.72
CA GLY A 416 26.54 -8.60 6.76
C GLY A 416 25.58 -7.72 5.96
N PHE A 417 24.29 -7.67 6.31
CA PHE A 417 23.34 -6.74 5.73
C PHE A 417 23.83 -5.29 5.85
N ILE A 418 23.83 -4.57 4.73
CA ILE A 418 24.18 -3.16 4.65
C ILE A 418 22.86 -2.41 4.47
N PRO A 419 22.46 -1.54 5.42
CA PRO A 419 21.22 -0.80 5.29
C PRO A 419 21.30 0.20 4.15
N ASP A 420 20.18 0.40 3.46
CA ASP A 420 20.04 1.52 2.54
C ASP A 420 19.89 2.83 3.34
N LEU A 421 20.76 3.79 3.05
CA LEU A 421 20.80 5.11 3.68
C LEU A 421 20.47 6.23 2.69
N GLU A 422 20.34 5.91 1.40
CA GLU A 422 20.07 6.88 0.36
C GLU A 422 18.57 7.19 0.33
N THR A 423 18.25 8.47 0.26
CA THR A 423 16.86 8.93 0.14
C THR A 423 16.78 10.14 -0.78
N GLY A 424 15.60 10.37 -1.36
CA GLY A 424 15.30 11.58 -2.12
C GLY A 424 16.01 11.66 -3.47
N GLY A 425 16.33 12.88 -3.91
CA GLY A 425 16.88 13.14 -5.24
C GLY A 425 16.81 14.62 -5.65
N ILE A 426 17.06 14.95 -6.91
CA ILE A 426 17.06 16.36 -7.40
C ILE A 426 16.01 16.65 -8.47
N THR A 427 15.05 15.76 -8.65
CA THR A 427 14.14 15.73 -9.81
C THR A 427 12.86 16.54 -9.60
N TYR A 428 12.25 16.50 -8.43
CA TYR A 428 11.04 17.27 -8.09
C TYR A 428 11.39 18.52 -7.28
N THR A 429 10.89 19.69 -7.71
CA THR A 429 11.07 20.95 -6.96
C THR A 429 10.17 20.96 -5.73
N VAL A 430 10.78 21.11 -4.54
CA VAL A 430 10.05 21.29 -3.28
C VAL A 430 9.13 22.50 -3.34
N ARG A 431 7.85 22.30 -3.04
CA ARG A 431 6.79 23.32 -3.06
C ARG A 431 6.35 23.70 -1.64
N TYR A 432 6.44 22.74 -0.72
CA TYR A 432 6.04 22.89 0.67
C TYR A 432 7.26 22.74 1.56
N PRO A 433 8.16 23.72 1.63
CA PRO A 433 9.43 23.58 2.36
C PRO A 433 9.25 23.46 3.89
N THR A 434 8.08 23.82 4.41
CA THR A 434 7.76 23.75 5.85
C THR A 434 6.31 23.34 6.05
N ALA A 435 6.04 22.53 7.08
CA ALA A 435 4.68 22.25 7.51
C ALA A 435 3.96 23.50 8.00
N VAL A 436 2.63 23.48 7.95
CA VAL A 436 1.78 24.60 8.36
C VAL A 436 0.96 24.19 9.57
N SER A 437 0.97 25.03 10.62
CA SER A 437 0.17 24.82 11.83
C SER A 437 -1.01 25.79 11.92
N PHE A 438 -2.17 25.25 12.23
CA PHE A 438 -3.42 25.96 12.43
C PHE A 438 -3.84 25.82 13.89
N ASN A 439 -4.10 26.94 14.57
CA ASN A 439 -4.59 26.94 15.94
C ASN A 439 -6.05 27.36 15.94
N GLY A 440 -6.90 26.61 16.62
CA GLY A 440 -8.33 26.89 16.60
C GLY A 440 -9.14 25.88 17.40
N THR A 441 -10.45 26.02 17.31
CA THR A 441 -11.38 24.96 17.71
C THR A 441 -11.84 24.26 16.46
N PHE A 442 -11.60 22.95 16.39
CA PHE A 442 -11.94 22.14 15.22
C PHE A 442 -12.90 21.03 15.64
N SER A 443 -13.75 20.64 14.70
CA SER A 443 -14.53 19.41 14.81
C SER A 443 -13.75 18.27 14.18
N TYR A 444 -13.59 17.19 14.94
CA TYR A 444 -12.85 16.00 14.60
C TYR A 444 -13.77 14.78 14.55
N GLU A 445 -13.47 13.84 13.66
CA GLU A 445 -14.08 12.52 13.62
C GLU A 445 -13.00 11.48 13.27
N LEU A 446 -12.88 10.44 14.08
CA LEU A 446 -11.97 9.31 13.81
C LEU A 446 -12.74 8.20 13.12
N VAL A 447 -12.15 7.72 12.03
CA VAL A 447 -12.70 6.69 11.16
C VAL A 447 -11.68 5.58 11.05
N HIS A 448 -12.08 4.34 11.28
CA HIS A 448 -11.20 3.19 11.15
C HIS A 448 -11.94 2.00 10.55
N SER A 449 -11.17 1.14 9.89
CA SER A 449 -11.63 -0.16 9.41
C SER A 449 -11.18 -1.23 10.40
N PRO A 450 -11.93 -2.33 10.49
CA PRO A 450 -13.11 -2.69 9.68
C PRO A 450 -14.47 -2.23 10.24
N GLU A 451 -14.51 -1.58 11.40
CA GLU A 451 -15.72 -1.41 12.20
C GLU A 451 -16.66 -0.32 11.66
N ASN A 452 -16.13 0.86 11.29
CA ASN A 452 -16.95 2.06 11.06
C ASN A 452 -16.68 2.82 9.74
N SER A 453 -15.69 2.41 8.95
CA SER A 453 -15.30 3.08 7.69
C SER A 453 -16.37 3.09 6.60
N LEU A 454 -17.27 2.10 6.58
CA LEU A 454 -18.34 1.95 5.57
C LEU A 454 -19.72 2.45 6.02
N ARG A 455 -19.80 3.15 7.14
CA ARG A 455 -21.06 3.73 7.59
C ARG A 455 -21.47 4.88 6.68
N THR A 456 -22.77 4.99 6.41
CA THR A 456 -23.36 5.99 5.49
C THR A 456 -24.04 7.13 6.22
N SER A 457 -24.27 6.99 7.53
CA SER A 457 -24.80 8.03 8.40
C SER A 457 -23.74 9.02 8.91
N ASP A 458 -22.50 8.57 8.98
CA ASP A 458 -21.30 9.32 9.36
C ASP A 458 -20.08 8.76 8.60
N SER A 459 -18.85 8.92 9.09
CA SER A 459 -17.65 8.45 8.41
C SER A 459 -17.46 9.13 7.04
N LEU A 460 -16.61 8.56 6.17
CA LEU A 460 -16.33 9.16 4.86
C LEU A 460 -17.57 9.16 3.96
N LEU A 461 -18.33 8.07 3.93
CA LEU A 461 -19.51 7.99 3.06
C LEU A 461 -20.61 8.96 3.52
N GLY A 462 -20.82 9.11 4.84
CA GLY A 462 -21.77 10.08 5.39
C GLY A 462 -21.33 11.53 5.19
N LEU A 463 -20.02 11.82 5.22
CA LEU A 463 -19.51 13.15 4.84
C LEU A 463 -19.77 13.45 3.37
N VAL A 464 -19.40 12.53 2.46
CA VAL A 464 -19.60 12.66 1.01
C VAL A 464 -21.09 12.77 0.65
N ALA A 465 -21.96 12.04 1.36
CA ALA A 465 -23.41 12.05 1.15
C ALA A 465 -24.04 13.44 1.34
N GLN A 466 -23.42 14.32 2.14
CA GLN A 466 -23.92 15.67 2.39
C GLN A 466 -23.69 16.64 1.22
N ALA A 467 -22.72 16.35 0.34
CA ALA A 467 -22.38 17.25 -0.76
C ALA A 467 -23.49 17.33 -1.82
N SER A 468 -23.72 18.54 -2.32
CA SER A 468 -24.82 18.92 -3.19
C SER A 468 -24.41 20.00 -4.22
N ALA A 469 -25.37 20.58 -4.92
CA ALA A 469 -25.11 21.61 -5.93
C ALA A 469 -24.30 22.79 -5.38
N GLY A 470 -23.10 23.01 -5.95
CA GLY A 470 -22.17 24.08 -5.55
C GLY A 470 -21.10 23.67 -4.55
N ASP A 471 -21.16 22.44 -4.03
CA ASP A 471 -20.14 21.85 -3.17
C ASP A 471 -19.00 21.22 -4.01
N VAL A 472 -17.84 20.99 -3.40
CA VAL A 472 -16.63 20.50 -4.09
C VAL A 472 -16.05 19.28 -3.38
N LEU A 473 -15.72 18.24 -4.14
CA LEU A 473 -14.97 17.06 -3.67
C LEU A 473 -13.67 16.93 -4.44
N LEU A 474 -12.55 16.81 -3.71
CA LEU A 474 -11.23 16.52 -4.25
C LEU A 474 -10.71 15.24 -3.60
N VAL A 475 -10.53 14.19 -4.39
CA VAL A 475 -10.13 12.85 -3.94
C VAL A 475 -8.75 12.56 -4.48
N GLU A 476 -7.76 12.38 -3.61
CA GLU A 476 -6.40 11.97 -3.99
C GLU A 476 -6.02 10.67 -3.28
N GLN A 477 -5.87 9.59 -4.05
CA GLN A 477 -5.77 8.24 -3.53
C GLN A 477 -4.68 7.44 -4.24
N LEU A 478 -4.03 6.53 -3.50
CA LEU A 478 -3.21 5.47 -4.07
C LEU A 478 -4.05 4.65 -5.06
N ASP A 479 -5.20 4.16 -4.60
CA ASP A 479 -6.12 3.43 -5.44
C ASP A 479 -7.59 3.71 -5.13
N GLU A 480 -8.41 3.61 -6.16
CA GLU A 480 -9.85 3.42 -6.09
C GLU A 480 -10.22 2.36 -7.12
N ARG A 481 -11.25 1.56 -6.83
CA ARG A 481 -11.72 0.50 -7.74
C ARG A 481 -13.04 0.86 -8.38
N PRO A 482 -13.32 0.42 -9.62
CA PRO A 482 -14.65 0.58 -10.19
C PRO A 482 -15.66 -0.34 -9.48
N TYR A 483 -15.19 -1.49 -8.98
CA TYR A 483 -15.94 -2.49 -8.24
C TYR A 483 -14.98 -3.33 -7.38
N TRP A 484 -15.50 -4.05 -6.39
CA TRP A 484 -14.70 -4.83 -5.43
C TRP A 484 -14.57 -6.32 -5.75
N GLY A 485 -15.48 -6.86 -6.57
CA GLY A 485 -15.47 -8.27 -6.98
C GLY A 485 -14.29 -8.70 -7.85
N SER A 486 -14.31 -9.96 -8.27
CA SER A 486 -13.29 -10.53 -9.15
C SER A 486 -13.16 -9.76 -10.47
N SER A 487 -12.05 -9.95 -11.21
CA SER A 487 -11.82 -9.25 -12.48
C SER A 487 -12.91 -9.48 -13.55
N THR A 488 -13.79 -10.46 -13.37
CA THR A 488 -14.96 -10.73 -14.23
C THR A 488 -16.27 -10.13 -13.73
N SER A 489 -16.27 -9.50 -12.55
CA SER A 489 -17.43 -8.81 -11.96
C SER A 489 -17.62 -7.40 -12.55
N ASN A 490 -18.50 -6.61 -11.94
CA ASN A 490 -18.86 -5.27 -12.41
C ASN A 490 -19.43 -4.37 -11.28
N PRO A 491 -19.54 -3.05 -11.51
CA PRO A 491 -20.05 -2.10 -10.51
C PRO A 491 -21.51 -2.28 -10.09
N THR A 492 -22.31 -3.05 -10.83
CA THR A 492 -23.71 -3.34 -10.45
C THR A 492 -23.78 -4.46 -9.43
N ASP A 493 -23.02 -5.53 -9.64
CA ASP A 493 -23.06 -6.72 -8.78
C ASP A 493 -22.18 -6.56 -7.53
N ASP A 494 -21.01 -5.91 -7.67
CA ASP A 494 -20.03 -5.71 -6.58
C ASP A 494 -19.55 -4.25 -6.48
N PRO A 495 -20.45 -3.29 -6.23
CA PRO A 495 -20.11 -1.87 -6.24
C PRO A 495 -18.97 -1.53 -5.27
N SER A 496 -18.03 -0.69 -5.73
CA SER A 496 -17.14 0.03 -4.82
C SER A 496 -17.92 1.16 -4.16
N LEU A 497 -18.21 1.04 -2.86
CA LEU A 497 -19.07 2.01 -2.16
C LEU A 497 -18.51 3.44 -2.19
N ARG A 498 -17.18 3.59 -2.12
CA ARG A 498 -16.50 4.90 -2.19
C ARG A 498 -16.64 5.53 -3.57
N THR A 499 -16.30 4.79 -4.62
CA THR A 499 -16.43 5.27 -6.01
C THR A 499 -17.86 5.66 -6.35
N GLU A 500 -18.84 4.83 -5.96
CA GLU A 500 -20.26 5.12 -6.16
C GLU A 500 -20.74 6.32 -5.35
N ALA A 501 -20.21 6.54 -4.13
CA ALA A 501 -20.54 7.72 -3.33
C ALA A 501 -20.06 9.03 -3.99
N TYR A 502 -18.88 9.05 -4.62
CA TYR A 502 -18.38 10.22 -5.36
C TYR A 502 -19.23 10.50 -6.60
N ILE A 503 -19.59 9.46 -7.37
CA ILE A 503 -20.49 9.58 -8.52
C ILE A 503 -21.86 10.11 -8.05
N ALA A 504 -22.38 9.60 -6.94
CA ALA A 504 -23.65 10.06 -6.37
C ALA A 504 -23.59 11.54 -5.93
N ALA A 505 -22.45 12.01 -5.40
CA ALA A 505 -22.25 13.43 -5.10
C ALA A 505 -22.31 14.29 -6.36
N ALA A 506 -21.66 13.87 -7.45
CA ALA A 506 -21.72 14.56 -8.73
C ALA A 506 -23.15 14.59 -9.30
N ARG A 507 -23.90 13.49 -9.18
CA ARG A 507 -25.34 13.43 -9.55
C ARG A 507 -26.22 14.37 -8.73
N ARG A 508 -25.82 14.71 -7.49
CA ARG A 508 -26.46 15.75 -6.66
C ARG A 508 -26.03 17.18 -7.02
N GLY A 509 -25.09 17.34 -7.95
CA GLY A 509 -24.63 18.63 -8.48
C GLY A 509 -23.30 19.14 -7.90
N ALA A 510 -22.61 18.35 -7.08
CA ALA A 510 -21.27 18.72 -6.60
C ALA A 510 -20.24 18.63 -7.74
N SER A 511 -19.20 19.47 -7.69
CA SER A 511 -18.02 19.35 -8.55
C SER A 511 -17.07 18.32 -7.95
N VAL A 512 -16.74 17.27 -8.69
CA VAL A 512 -15.94 16.14 -8.19
C VAL A 512 -14.70 15.91 -9.04
N GLN A 513 -13.52 15.89 -8.41
CA GLN A 513 -12.24 15.57 -9.05
C GLN A 513 -11.57 14.41 -8.31
N ILE A 514 -11.21 13.36 -9.04
CA ILE A 514 -10.58 12.14 -8.51
C ILE A 514 -9.21 11.95 -9.16
N LEU A 515 -8.14 12.11 -8.37
CA LEU A 515 -6.77 11.91 -8.78
C LEU A 515 -6.25 10.60 -8.17
N LEU A 516 -5.93 9.64 -9.03
CA LEU A 516 -5.43 8.33 -8.63
C LEU A 516 -3.95 8.20 -9.01
N ASP A 517 -3.25 7.28 -8.37
CA ASP A 517 -1.87 6.98 -8.73
C ASP A 517 -1.75 6.39 -10.14
N SER A 518 -0.66 6.74 -10.84
CA SER A 518 -0.30 6.12 -12.12
C SER A 518 0.91 5.19 -12.06
N LEU A 519 1.69 5.18 -10.97
CA LEU A 519 2.92 4.40 -10.90
C LEU A 519 2.68 2.92 -10.58
N PHE A 520 1.80 2.66 -9.62
CA PHE A 520 1.36 1.35 -9.15
C PHE A 520 0.14 0.84 -9.92
N ASP A 521 -0.26 1.51 -11.01
CA ASP A 521 -1.40 1.14 -11.84
C ASP A 521 -1.12 -0.15 -12.62
N THR A 522 -1.88 -1.21 -12.34
CA THR A 522 -1.67 -2.54 -12.93
C THR A 522 -2.25 -2.68 -14.34
N GLY A 523 -3.15 -1.78 -14.75
CA GLY A 523 -3.83 -1.80 -16.04
C GLY A 523 -4.88 -2.91 -16.21
N ASP A 524 -5.22 -3.65 -15.14
CA ASP A 524 -6.30 -4.64 -15.15
C ASP A 524 -7.70 -4.01 -14.98
N ALA A 525 -8.76 -4.84 -14.93
CA ALA A 525 -10.14 -4.37 -14.86
C ALA A 525 -10.52 -3.66 -13.54
N THR A 526 -9.71 -3.81 -12.49
CA THR A 526 -9.85 -3.17 -11.18
C THR A 526 -8.81 -2.07 -10.92
N SER A 527 -8.02 -1.72 -11.92
CA SER A 527 -6.93 -0.75 -11.87
C SER A 527 -7.41 0.70 -11.82
N ASN A 528 -6.51 1.64 -11.53
CA ASN A 528 -6.84 3.07 -11.45
C ASN A 528 -7.26 3.65 -12.81
N SER A 529 -6.59 3.21 -13.89
CA SER A 529 -7.01 3.59 -15.25
C SER A 529 -8.39 3.04 -15.61
N ALA A 530 -8.75 1.84 -15.17
CA ALA A 530 -10.09 1.29 -15.32
C ALA A 530 -11.13 2.08 -14.50
N THR A 531 -10.82 2.45 -13.26
CA THR A 531 -11.66 3.32 -12.43
C THR A 531 -11.90 4.66 -13.10
N CYS A 532 -10.86 5.32 -13.61
CA CYS A 532 -11.02 6.59 -14.30
C CYS A 532 -11.80 6.46 -15.61
N ALA A 533 -11.65 5.36 -16.36
CA ALA A 533 -12.46 5.11 -17.54
C ALA A 533 -13.95 4.96 -17.17
N TYR A 534 -14.26 4.22 -16.10
CA TYR A 534 -15.62 4.05 -15.58
C TYR A 534 -16.24 5.39 -15.16
N VAL A 535 -15.56 6.13 -14.29
CA VAL A 535 -16.02 7.43 -13.76
C VAL A 535 -16.23 8.45 -14.88
N ASN A 536 -15.26 8.60 -15.79
CA ASN A 536 -15.35 9.56 -16.89
C ASN A 536 -16.43 9.16 -17.92
N GLY A 537 -16.68 7.86 -18.11
CA GLY A 537 -17.77 7.37 -18.94
C GLY A 537 -19.14 7.81 -18.39
N ILE A 538 -19.34 7.69 -17.08
CA ILE A 538 -20.55 8.18 -16.41
C ILE A 538 -20.65 9.70 -16.54
N ALA A 539 -19.57 10.42 -16.22
CA ALA A 539 -19.53 11.88 -16.33
C ALA A 539 -19.94 12.37 -17.73
N HIS A 540 -19.42 11.75 -18.78
CA HIS A 540 -19.76 12.08 -20.16
C HIS A 540 -21.22 11.76 -20.52
N SER A 541 -21.70 10.58 -20.14
CA SER A 541 -23.05 10.12 -20.51
C SER A 541 -24.17 10.86 -19.78
N GLU A 542 -23.93 11.29 -18.54
CA GLU A 542 -24.89 12.00 -17.70
C GLU A 542 -24.68 13.53 -17.69
N GLY A 543 -23.56 14.02 -18.23
CA GLY A 543 -23.23 15.45 -18.25
C GLY A 543 -22.91 16.02 -16.87
N LEU A 544 -22.20 15.25 -16.04
CA LEU A 544 -21.85 15.60 -14.67
C LEU A 544 -20.56 16.44 -14.60
N ASP A 545 -20.44 17.29 -13.58
CA ASP A 545 -19.17 17.95 -13.22
C ASP A 545 -18.30 16.98 -12.41
N LEU A 546 -17.79 15.98 -13.11
CA LEU A 546 -17.06 14.84 -12.58
C LEU A 546 -15.89 14.52 -13.49
N ALA A 547 -14.69 14.40 -12.92
CA ALA A 547 -13.51 13.99 -13.65
C ALA A 547 -12.62 13.07 -12.82
N CYS A 548 -12.02 12.08 -13.48
CA CYS A 548 -10.98 11.22 -12.91
C CYS A 548 -9.71 11.27 -13.78
N LYS A 549 -8.54 11.30 -13.14
CA LYS A 549 -7.23 11.22 -13.78
C LYS A 549 -6.28 10.35 -12.98
N THR A 550 -5.26 9.82 -13.64
CA THR A 550 -4.09 9.22 -12.98
C THR A 550 -2.89 10.18 -13.03
N ALA A 551 -2.02 10.16 -12.02
CA ALA A 551 -0.82 10.99 -11.98
C ALA A 551 0.31 10.40 -11.11
N ASN A 552 1.51 10.95 -11.31
CA ASN A 552 2.70 10.72 -10.51
C ASN A 552 3.42 12.07 -10.27
N PRO A 553 2.93 12.91 -9.34
CA PRO A 553 3.32 14.32 -9.26
C PRO A 553 4.72 14.55 -8.67
N THR A 554 5.22 13.59 -7.87
CA THR A 554 6.48 13.70 -7.11
C THR A 554 7.49 12.60 -7.46
N GLY A 555 7.11 11.71 -8.37
CA GLY A 555 8.00 10.76 -9.01
C GLY A 555 7.91 9.31 -8.59
N LEU A 556 7.59 9.03 -7.32
CA LEU A 556 7.33 7.67 -6.83
C LEU A 556 5.85 7.39 -6.62
N GLY A 557 4.99 8.09 -7.36
CA GLY A 557 3.55 7.91 -7.35
C GLY A 557 2.84 8.74 -6.30
N ILE A 558 1.53 8.58 -6.26
CA ILE A 558 0.63 9.03 -5.21
C ILE A 558 0.47 7.87 -4.24
N HIS A 559 0.82 8.06 -2.98
CA HIS A 559 0.50 7.12 -1.90
C HIS A 559 -0.32 7.82 -0.80
N ASN A 560 -1.00 8.91 -1.19
CA ASN A 560 -1.97 9.63 -0.38
C ASN A 560 -3.27 8.83 -0.23
N LYS A 561 -4.02 9.08 0.84
CA LYS A 561 -5.41 8.64 1.00
C LYS A 561 -6.20 9.79 1.60
N MET A 562 -6.41 10.80 0.76
CA MET A 562 -7.03 12.06 1.12
C MET A 562 -8.34 12.25 0.39
N VAL A 563 -9.36 12.69 1.13
CA VAL A 563 -10.59 13.24 0.56
C VAL A 563 -10.84 14.60 1.18
N LEU A 564 -10.96 15.62 0.35
CA LEU A 564 -11.32 16.98 0.76
C LEU A 564 -12.75 17.26 0.29
N VAL A 565 -13.58 17.77 1.20
CA VAL A 565 -14.97 18.10 0.89
C VAL A 565 -15.26 19.54 1.33
N GLN A 566 -15.83 20.35 0.45
CA GLN A 566 -16.37 21.66 0.81
C GLN A 566 -17.89 21.62 0.74
N ILE A 567 -18.57 21.71 1.90
CA ILE A 567 -20.03 21.66 2.03
C ILE A 567 -20.52 23.00 2.56
N GLY A 568 -21.38 23.70 1.81
CA GLY A 568 -21.97 24.97 2.25
C GLY A 568 -20.92 26.03 2.61
N GLY A 569 -19.76 25.99 1.97
CA GLY A 569 -18.61 26.87 2.24
C GLY A 569 -17.69 26.43 3.40
N GLN A 570 -18.01 25.34 4.11
CA GLN A 570 -17.14 24.74 5.13
C GLN A 570 -16.26 23.64 4.51
N GLY A 571 -14.96 23.71 4.73
CA GLY A 571 -13.97 22.74 4.27
C GLY A 571 -13.69 21.66 5.31
N TYR A 572 -13.61 20.43 4.84
CA TYR A 572 -13.33 19.21 5.60
C TYR A 572 -12.18 18.46 4.93
N LEU A 573 -11.27 17.93 5.74
CA LEU A 573 -10.24 17.00 5.32
C LEU A 573 -10.53 15.63 5.90
N HIS A 574 -10.27 14.56 5.15
CA HIS A 574 -10.20 13.18 5.58
C HIS A 574 -8.84 12.63 5.12
N VAL A 575 -7.95 12.29 6.05
CA VAL A 575 -6.59 11.81 5.74
C VAL A 575 -6.26 10.63 6.65
N GLY A 576 -5.71 9.57 6.08
CA GLY A 576 -5.32 8.38 6.84
C GLY A 576 -4.77 7.28 5.95
N SER A 577 -4.96 6.03 6.35
CA SER A 577 -4.39 4.87 5.69
C SER A 577 -5.33 4.13 4.73
N LEU A 578 -6.62 4.48 4.69
CA LEU A 578 -7.67 3.74 3.96
C LEU A 578 -7.54 3.82 2.44
N ASN A 579 -7.14 2.71 1.83
CA ASN A 579 -7.17 2.48 0.39
C ASN A 579 -8.61 2.31 -0.14
N GLY A 580 -8.80 2.36 -1.46
CA GLY A 580 -10.11 2.22 -2.11
C GLY A 580 -10.61 0.77 -2.28
N SER A 581 -9.89 -0.20 -1.70
CA SER A 581 -10.19 -1.63 -1.83
C SER A 581 -11.15 -2.16 -0.76
N GLU A 582 -11.81 -3.27 -1.07
CA GLU A 582 -12.68 -3.96 -0.12
C GLU A 582 -11.93 -4.45 1.10
N GLN A 583 -10.73 -5.01 0.89
CA GLN A 583 -9.86 -5.50 1.94
C GLN A 583 -9.52 -4.40 2.96
N SER A 584 -9.12 -3.22 2.47
CA SER A 584 -8.85 -2.06 3.34
C SER A 584 -10.08 -1.61 4.12
N SER A 585 -11.28 -1.78 3.54
CA SER A 585 -12.53 -1.38 4.19
C SER A 585 -13.07 -2.39 5.19
N LYS A 586 -12.84 -3.70 4.97
CA LYS A 586 -13.55 -4.78 5.67
C LYS A 586 -12.66 -5.78 6.42
N GLY A 587 -11.34 -5.81 6.19
CA GLY A 587 -10.47 -6.79 6.85
C GLY A 587 -9.10 -6.28 7.30
N ASN A 588 -8.74 -5.05 6.98
CA ASN A 588 -7.53 -4.42 7.52
C ASN A 588 -7.87 -3.60 8.76
N ARG A 589 -6.86 -3.44 9.64
CA ARG A 589 -6.84 -2.33 10.59
C ARG A 589 -6.40 -1.07 9.86
N GLU A 590 -7.25 -0.06 9.82
CA GLU A 590 -6.95 1.22 9.14
C GLU A 590 -7.34 2.39 10.03
N LEU A 591 -6.75 3.57 9.86
CA LEU A 591 -7.16 4.77 10.59
C LEU A 591 -7.13 6.01 9.69
N ALA A 592 -8.14 6.86 9.82
CA ALA A 592 -8.18 8.20 9.24
C ALA A 592 -8.78 9.22 10.20
N LEU A 593 -8.27 10.45 10.09
CA LEU A 593 -8.77 11.61 10.82
C LEU A 593 -9.54 12.52 9.86
N GLN A 594 -10.79 12.79 10.21
CA GLN A 594 -11.56 13.86 9.61
C GLN A 594 -11.48 15.13 10.46
N VAL A 595 -11.28 16.28 9.82
CA VAL A 595 -11.24 17.58 10.50
C VAL A 595 -11.98 18.63 9.68
N GLN A 596 -12.87 19.38 10.32
CA GLN A 596 -13.44 20.59 9.74
C GLN A 596 -12.46 21.76 9.97
N SER A 597 -11.90 22.30 8.90
CA SER A 597 -11.02 23.47 8.93
C SER A 597 -10.89 24.11 7.53
N ASN A 598 -11.47 25.30 7.35
CA ASN A 598 -11.40 26.00 6.06
C ASN A 598 -9.97 26.34 5.64
N ALA A 599 -9.11 26.69 6.60
CA ALA A 599 -7.73 27.07 6.32
C ALA A 599 -6.88 25.86 5.90
N ALA A 600 -7.01 24.73 6.62
CA ALA A 600 -6.31 23.51 6.26
C ALA A 600 -6.85 22.89 4.95
N TYR A 601 -8.18 22.93 4.76
CA TYR A 601 -8.81 22.56 3.49
C TYR A 601 -8.23 23.36 2.32
N THR A 602 -8.14 24.70 2.45
CA THR A 602 -7.62 25.56 1.38
C THR A 602 -6.18 25.19 1.02
N TYR A 603 -5.34 24.97 2.04
CA TYR A 603 -3.95 24.57 1.86
C TYR A 603 -3.81 23.22 1.11
N LEU A 604 -4.58 22.20 1.51
CA LEU A 604 -4.56 20.89 0.85
C LEU A 604 -5.25 20.91 -0.52
N ALA A 605 -6.26 21.74 -0.73
CA ALA A 605 -6.90 21.93 -2.03
C ALA A 605 -5.94 22.60 -3.03
N GLU A 606 -5.12 23.56 -2.59
CA GLU A 606 -4.05 24.12 -3.42
C GLU A 606 -3.01 23.06 -3.82
N MET A 607 -2.68 22.15 -2.91
CA MET A 607 -1.81 21.00 -3.21
C MET A 607 -2.44 20.06 -4.23
N PHE A 608 -3.69 19.66 -4.01
CA PHE A 608 -4.45 18.85 -4.95
C PHE A 608 -4.49 19.46 -6.35
N GLN A 609 -4.85 20.75 -6.48
CA GLN A 609 -5.00 21.40 -7.80
C GLN A 609 -3.67 21.46 -8.57
N ARG A 610 -2.54 21.55 -7.85
CA ARG A 610 -1.22 21.51 -8.46
C ARG A 610 -0.87 20.13 -8.99
N ASP A 611 -1.24 19.07 -8.27
CA ASP A 611 -0.99 17.70 -8.67
C ASP A 611 -1.96 17.28 -9.80
N TRP A 612 -3.20 17.77 -9.76
CA TRP A 612 -4.23 17.63 -10.82
C TRP A 612 -3.82 18.20 -12.18
N GLY A 613 -3.05 19.29 -12.18
CA GLY A 613 -2.61 20.01 -13.37
C GLY A 613 -1.49 19.33 -14.17
N ALA A 614 -0.97 18.18 -13.72
CA ALA A 614 0.11 17.43 -14.36
C ALA A 614 1.35 18.29 -14.71
N THR A 615 1.72 19.23 -13.84
CA THR A 615 2.89 20.08 -14.08
C THR A 615 4.09 19.57 -13.29
N ILE A 616 4.99 18.86 -13.98
CA ILE A 616 6.36 18.64 -13.52
C ILE A 616 7.06 19.99 -13.63
N TYR A 617 7.16 20.72 -12.52
CA TYR A 617 8.05 21.89 -12.45
C TYR A 617 9.47 21.37 -12.24
N LEU A 618 10.21 21.26 -13.34
CA LEU A 618 11.66 21.13 -13.31
C LEU A 618 12.22 22.30 -12.49
N PRO A 619 13.14 22.06 -11.54
CA PRO A 619 13.76 23.14 -10.78
C PRO A 619 14.30 24.21 -11.73
N VAL A 620 14.25 25.47 -11.32
CA VAL A 620 14.99 26.59 -11.94
C VAL A 620 16.49 26.44 -11.61
N VAL A 621 17.01 25.22 -11.78
CA VAL A 621 18.40 24.80 -11.68
C VAL A 621 18.78 24.09 -13.00
N LEU A 622 18.26 24.58 -14.13
CA LEU A 622 18.83 24.31 -15.45
C LEU A 622 19.98 25.26 -15.80
N ALA A 623 20.52 26.01 -14.83
CA ALA A 623 21.70 26.83 -15.08
C ALA A 623 22.90 25.96 -15.52
N ASN A 624 22.92 24.66 -15.17
CA ASN A 624 23.97 23.70 -15.54
C ASN A 624 23.46 22.25 -15.79
N TYR A 625 22.17 22.02 -16.01
CA TYR A 625 21.70 20.67 -16.37
C TYR A 625 22.11 20.35 -17.80
N ILE A 626 22.84 19.27 -17.96
CA ILE A 626 23.16 18.70 -19.26
C ILE A 626 22.24 17.49 -19.42
N GLY A 627 21.33 17.59 -20.40
CA GLY A 627 20.39 16.51 -20.72
C GLY A 627 21.09 15.28 -21.27
N PRO A 628 20.33 14.20 -21.57
CA PRO A 628 20.89 13.02 -22.21
C PRO A 628 21.67 13.41 -23.47
N ALA A 629 22.85 12.85 -23.65
CA ALA A 629 23.68 13.15 -24.80
C ALA A 629 22.93 12.84 -26.10
N THR A 630 23.03 13.75 -27.06
CA THR A 630 22.36 13.64 -28.37
C THR A 630 23.29 13.04 -29.43
N HIS A 631 24.34 12.36 -29.01
CA HIS A 631 25.39 11.81 -29.85
C HIS A 631 25.96 10.54 -29.20
N VAL A 632 26.79 9.81 -29.95
CA VAL A 632 27.47 8.59 -29.48
C VAL A 632 28.51 8.96 -28.43
N LEU A 633 28.57 8.20 -27.35
CA LEU A 633 29.54 8.38 -26.28
C LEU A 633 30.49 7.19 -26.19
N ILE A 634 31.69 7.42 -25.68
CA ILE A 634 32.61 6.42 -25.14
C ILE A 634 32.03 6.00 -23.78
N SER A 635 31.61 4.75 -23.64
CA SER A 635 30.97 4.23 -22.43
C SER A 635 31.95 3.52 -21.50
N GLU A 636 32.99 2.88 -22.03
CA GLU A 636 33.95 2.15 -21.21
C GLU A 636 35.33 2.13 -21.86
N VAL A 637 36.39 2.27 -21.06
CA VAL A 637 37.79 2.15 -21.50
C VAL A 637 38.55 1.26 -20.53
N LEU A 638 39.02 0.11 -21.02
CA LEU A 638 39.98 -0.74 -20.31
C LEU A 638 41.36 -0.53 -20.92
N TYR A 639 42.20 0.25 -20.23
CA TYR A 639 43.55 0.57 -20.72
C TYR A 639 44.67 -0.22 -20.04
N ASP A 640 44.46 -0.79 -18.84
CA ASP A 640 45.47 -1.58 -18.10
C ASP A 640 44.99 -3.02 -17.86
N PRO A 641 44.81 -3.87 -18.89
CA PRO A 641 44.36 -5.25 -18.72
C PRO A 641 45.41 -6.11 -17.99
N PHE A 642 45.03 -7.30 -17.54
CA PHE A 642 46.03 -8.23 -16.98
C PHE A 642 47.07 -8.67 -18.02
N GLY A 643 48.35 -8.45 -17.73
CA GLY A 643 49.45 -9.08 -18.45
C GLY A 643 50.01 -8.24 -19.60
N GLN A 644 49.73 -8.61 -20.84
CA GLN A 644 50.08 -7.80 -22.01
C GLN A 644 48.90 -6.91 -22.39
N ASP A 645 49.18 -5.75 -22.96
CA ASP A 645 48.19 -4.73 -23.32
C ASP A 645 47.32 -5.12 -24.55
N ASP A 646 47.42 -6.36 -25.03
CA ASP A 646 46.70 -6.85 -26.22
C ASP A 646 45.16 -6.94 -26.01
N ALA A 647 44.70 -6.93 -24.75
CA ALA A 647 43.29 -7.04 -24.36
C ALA A 647 42.63 -5.68 -24.04
N GLU A 648 43.30 -4.56 -24.30
CA GLU A 648 42.70 -3.23 -24.22
C GLU A 648 41.43 -3.13 -25.07
N PHE A 649 40.45 -2.39 -24.59
CA PHE A 649 39.26 -2.08 -25.37
C PHE A 649 38.68 -0.69 -25.08
N ILE A 650 37.95 -0.19 -26.06
CA ILE A 650 37.13 1.01 -26.01
C ILE A 650 35.71 0.61 -26.41
N GLU A 651 34.74 0.91 -25.55
CA GLU A 651 33.32 0.73 -25.82
C GLU A 651 32.65 2.06 -26.15
N LEU A 652 31.76 2.03 -27.14
CA LEU A 652 30.86 3.12 -27.48
C LEU A 652 29.41 2.76 -27.15
N VAL A 653 28.60 3.76 -26.80
CA VAL A 653 27.14 3.65 -26.61
C VAL A 653 26.40 4.69 -27.45
N ASN A 654 25.23 4.31 -27.96
CA ASN A 654 24.27 5.26 -28.55
C ASN A 654 23.14 5.56 -27.55
N PRO A 655 23.24 6.65 -26.74
CA PRO A 655 22.20 7.04 -25.80
C PRO A 655 21.01 7.75 -26.46
N THR A 656 21.01 7.91 -27.79
CA THR A 656 19.96 8.62 -28.52
C THR A 656 18.78 7.73 -28.88
N GLY A 657 17.67 8.33 -29.30
CA GLY A 657 16.46 7.61 -29.74
C GLY A 657 16.49 7.10 -31.19
N ALA A 658 17.60 7.26 -31.93
CA ALA A 658 17.70 6.85 -33.34
C ALA A 658 18.98 6.05 -33.61
N THR A 659 18.92 5.11 -34.55
CA THR A 659 20.13 4.40 -35.02
C THR A 659 21.11 5.38 -35.65
N ILE A 660 22.37 5.29 -35.26
CA ILE A 660 23.47 6.12 -35.79
C ILE A 660 24.33 5.29 -36.73
N ASP A 661 24.58 5.83 -37.92
CA ASP A 661 25.54 5.27 -38.87
C ASP A 661 26.94 5.81 -38.54
N LEU A 662 27.79 4.93 -38.02
CA LEU A 662 29.19 5.20 -37.68
C LEU A 662 30.09 5.17 -38.92
N GLY A 663 29.56 4.93 -40.13
CA GLY A 663 30.33 5.01 -41.36
C GLY A 663 31.05 6.36 -41.50
N ASN A 664 32.38 6.31 -41.57
CA ASN A 664 33.31 7.46 -41.57
C ASN A 664 33.51 8.17 -40.22
N TYR A 665 32.97 7.67 -39.11
CA TYR A 665 33.48 8.05 -37.79
C TYR A 665 34.90 7.53 -37.62
N SER A 666 35.67 8.19 -36.77
CA SER A 666 37.00 7.72 -36.38
C SER A 666 37.20 7.72 -34.87
N LEU A 667 38.08 6.83 -34.42
CA LEU A 667 38.48 6.61 -33.04
C LEU A 667 40.01 6.60 -32.99
N GLY A 668 40.59 7.31 -32.03
CA GLY A 668 42.05 7.31 -31.86
C GLY A 668 42.52 8.25 -30.76
N ASP A 669 43.81 8.28 -30.56
CA ASP A 669 44.56 9.02 -29.53
C ASP A 669 45.24 10.29 -30.09
N ALA A 670 45.40 10.41 -31.41
CA ALA A 670 45.97 11.62 -32.01
C ALA A 670 45.08 12.87 -31.85
N VAL A 671 45.50 13.86 -31.06
CA VAL A 671 44.78 15.13 -30.86
C VAL A 671 44.78 15.98 -32.14
N ASN A 672 45.94 16.11 -32.80
CA ASN A 672 46.17 16.88 -34.02
C ASN A 672 46.49 15.98 -35.21
N ARG A 673 46.32 16.50 -36.43
CA ARG A 673 46.56 15.73 -37.66
C ARG A 673 48.01 15.27 -37.87
N THR A 674 48.97 15.95 -37.24
CA THR A 674 50.41 15.72 -37.40
C THR A 674 51.04 14.98 -36.23
N ASP A 675 50.20 14.53 -35.30
CA ASP A 675 50.62 13.76 -34.14
C ASP A 675 51.07 12.36 -34.61
N PHE A 676 51.98 11.73 -33.86
CA PHE A 676 52.57 10.43 -34.21
C PHE A 676 51.65 9.25 -33.83
N GLU A 677 50.60 9.56 -33.09
CA GLU A 677 49.52 8.71 -32.61
C GLU A 677 48.57 8.29 -33.75
N ASP A 678 47.78 7.24 -33.54
CA ASP A 678 47.01 6.55 -34.58
C ASP A 678 45.53 6.98 -34.57
N VAL A 679 44.89 6.88 -35.74
CA VAL A 679 43.45 7.11 -35.88
C VAL A 679 42.85 6.08 -36.82
N ARG A 680 41.80 5.41 -36.34
CA ARG A 680 41.12 4.32 -37.01
C ARG A 680 39.69 4.72 -37.37
N ARG A 681 39.20 4.26 -38.53
CA ARG A 681 37.85 4.53 -39.05
C ARG A 681 36.98 3.29 -39.01
N PHE A 682 35.71 3.50 -38.71
CA PHE A 682 34.70 2.46 -38.86
C PHE A 682 34.42 2.19 -40.35
N PRO A 683 34.30 0.91 -40.76
CA PRO A 683 33.86 0.55 -42.09
C PRO A 683 32.50 1.18 -42.46
N ALA A 684 32.26 1.36 -43.76
CA ALA A 684 30.97 1.87 -44.23
C ALA A 684 29.83 0.91 -43.88
N GLY A 685 28.72 1.44 -43.36
CA GLY A 685 27.54 0.65 -42.98
C GLY A 685 27.55 0.10 -41.54
N THR A 686 28.48 0.55 -40.70
CA THR A 686 28.47 0.25 -39.26
C THR A 686 27.32 1.01 -38.59
N LEU A 687 26.30 0.29 -38.12
CA LEU A 687 25.11 0.88 -37.49
C LEU A 687 25.10 0.59 -35.98
N LEU A 688 24.89 1.62 -35.17
CA LEU A 688 24.71 1.50 -33.72
C LEU A 688 23.27 1.86 -33.33
N ALA A 689 22.50 0.87 -32.87
CA ALA A 689 21.09 1.05 -32.50
C ALA A 689 20.93 1.82 -31.17
N PRO A 690 19.77 2.47 -30.92
CA PRO A 690 19.46 3.12 -29.65
C PRO A 690 19.66 2.19 -28.45
N GLY A 691 20.40 2.64 -27.43
CA GLY A 691 20.67 1.89 -26.21
C GLY A 691 21.63 0.71 -26.35
N ASN A 692 22.19 0.47 -27.55
CA ASN A 692 23.19 -0.58 -27.76
C ASN A 692 24.61 -0.03 -27.61
N THR A 693 25.54 -0.94 -27.34
CA THR A 693 26.98 -0.68 -27.33
C THR A 693 27.69 -1.29 -28.53
N LEU A 694 28.93 -0.85 -28.75
CA LEU A 694 29.87 -1.37 -29.73
C LEU A 694 31.28 -1.37 -29.15
N VAL A 695 31.94 -2.52 -29.16
CA VAL A 695 33.26 -2.71 -28.55
C VAL A 695 34.35 -2.80 -29.62
N VAL A 696 35.40 -2.00 -29.45
CA VAL A 696 36.63 -2.04 -30.26
C VAL A 696 37.78 -2.52 -29.38
N ALA A 697 38.44 -3.62 -29.75
CA ALA A 697 39.59 -4.13 -29.00
C ALA A 697 40.90 -4.03 -29.79
N THR A 698 42.03 -4.01 -29.08
CA THR A 698 43.36 -4.04 -29.70
C THR A 698 43.58 -5.33 -30.50
N ALA A 699 43.35 -6.50 -29.91
CA ALA A 699 43.36 -7.79 -30.59
C ALA A 699 42.14 -8.65 -30.22
N ALA A 700 41.32 -9.06 -31.19
CA ALA A 700 40.14 -9.87 -30.90
C ALA A 700 40.46 -11.21 -30.21
N THR A 701 41.61 -11.84 -30.54
CA THR A 701 41.98 -13.11 -29.90
C THR A 701 42.31 -12.97 -28.42
N ALA A 702 42.91 -11.83 -28.02
CA ALA A 702 43.23 -11.57 -26.62
C ALA A 702 41.97 -11.15 -25.84
N PHE A 703 41.16 -10.27 -26.42
CA PHE A 703 39.87 -9.89 -25.87
C PHE A 703 38.95 -11.10 -25.64
N PHE A 704 38.84 -12.02 -26.61
CA PHE A 704 38.02 -13.22 -26.46
C PHE A 704 38.54 -14.14 -25.35
N ALA A 705 39.86 -14.25 -25.18
CA ALA A 705 40.44 -15.06 -24.13
C ALA A 705 40.11 -14.54 -22.73
N GLU A 706 40.00 -13.22 -22.56
CA GLU A 706 39.67 -12.56 -21.29
C GLU A 706 38.16 -12.52 -21.03
N HIS A 707 37.37 -12.07 -22.00
CA HIS A 707 35.94 -11.76 -21.80
C HIS A 707 34.99 -12.85 -22.33
N GLY A 708 35.50 -13.90 -22.98
CA GLY A 708 34.70 -15.02 -23.49
C GLY A 708 33.75 -14.68 -24.65
N THR A 709 33.84 -13.48 -25.20
CA THR A 709 33.05 -12.97 -26.33
C THR A 709 33.95 -12.25 -27.32
N ASN A 710 33.54 -12.17 -28.59
CA ASN A 710 34.30 -11.40 -29.58
C ASN A 710 33.92 -9.92 -29.49
N PRO A 711 34.87 -8.99 -29.70
CA PRO A 711 34.54 -7.58 -29.87
C PRO A 711 33.86 -7.37 -31.24
N ASP A 712 33.22 -6.23 -31.43
CA ASP A 712 32.60 -5.87 -32.71
C ASP A 712 33.64 -5.53 -33.76
N PHE A 713 34.75 -4.91 -33.35
CA PHE A 713 35.89 -4.59 -34.20
C PHE A 713 37.22 -4.85 -33.50
N GLU A 714 38.26 -5.09 -34.29
CA GLU A 714 39.64 -5.15 -33.83
C GLU A 714 40.55 -4.14 -34.55
N ILE A 715 41.65 -3.76 -33.90
CA ILE A 715 42.69 -2.89 -34.47
C ILE A 715 43.76 -3.74 -35.18
N LEU A 716 44.26 -4.78 -34.50
CA LEU A 716 45.16 -5.77 -35.08
C LEU A 716 44.36 -6.91 -35.72
N ASN A 717 44.72 -7.29 -36.95
CA ASN A 717 44.06 -8.38 -37.66
C ASN A 717 44.43 -9.76 -37.08
N THR A 718 43.78 -10.14 -35.98
CA THR A 718 44.04 -11.38 -35.24
C THR A 718 42.94 -12.42 -35.43
N SER A 719 41.72 -12.00 -35.81
CA SER A 719 40.58 -12.89 -35.98
C SER A 719 39.87 -12.66 -37.32
N ALA A 720 39.87 -13.67 -38.18
CA ALA A 720 39.14 -13.61 -39.46
C ALA A 720 37.61 -13.46 -39.31
N SER A 721 37.07 -13.65 -38.10
CA SER A 721 35.65 -13.49 -37.79
C SER A 721 35.27 -12.11 -37.24
N VAL A 722 36.26 -11.28 -36.91
CA VAL A 722 36.04 -9.92 -36.39
C VAL A 722 36.50 -8.92 -37.45
N PRO A 723 35.63 -7.97 -37.87
CA PRO A 723 36.02 -6.91 -38.78
C PRO A 723 37.12 -6.01 -38.19
N ASN A 724 38.02 -5.52 -39.03
CA ASN A 724 39.05 -4.57 -38.60
C ASN A 724 38.57 -3.13 -38.77
N LEU A 725 39.02 -2.23 -37.91
CA LEU A 725 38.98 -0.80 -38.22
C LEU A 725 39.99 -0.46 -39.33
N ILE A 726 39.76 0.64 -40.04
CA ILE A 726 40.51 1.04 -41.24
C ILE A 726 41.40 2.24 -40.91
N ASP A 727 42.65 2.29 -41.36
CA ASP A 727 43.53 3.45 -41.13
C ASP A 727 42.92 4.78 -41.64
N ASP A 728 43.00 5.83 -40.82
CA ASP A 728 42.78 7.20 -41.26
C ASP A 728 44.08 7.82 -41.78
N VAL A 729 44.36 7.63 -43.06
CA VAL A 729 45.57 8.21 -43.70
C VAL A 729 45.60 9.75 -43.76
N THR A 730 44.57 10.43 -43.25
CA THR A 730 44.45 11.90 -43.25
C THR A 730 44.58 12.52 -41.86
N TRP A 731 44.75 11.71 -40.80
CA TRP A 731 44.86 12.17 -39.42
C TRP A 731 45.72 11.21 -38.59
N GLY A 732 46.79 11.73 -37.97
CA GLY A 732 47.73 10.91 -37.21
C GLY A 732 48.76 10.22 -38.12
N ASP A 733 49.53 9.29 -37.57
CA ASP A 733 50.45 8.44 -38.33
C ASP A 733 49.86 7.05 -38.54
N PRO A 734 49.44 6.67 -39.77
CA PRO A 734 48.89 5.34 -40.04
C PRO A 734 49.93 4.20 -39.90
N ALA A 735 51.21 4.53 -39.67
CA ALA A 735 52.24 3.55 -39.31
C ALA A 735 52.30 3.27 -37.80
N ALA A 736 51.63 4.08 -36.96
CA ALA A 736 51.49 3.84 -35.55
C ALA A 736 50.37 2.84 -35.25
N LEU A 737 50.32 2.38 -34.01
CA LEU A 737 49.30 1.49 -33.49
C LEU A 737 48.53 2.24 -32.41
N LEU A 738 47.21 2.33 -32.55
CA LEU A 738 46.33 2.80 -31.48
C LEU A 738 46.46 1.84 -30.29
N GLN A 739 47.14 2.30 -29.24
CA GLN A 739 47.46 1.56 -28.03
C GLN A 739 47.41 2.52 -26.85
N LEU A 740 46.75 2.12 -25.76
CA LEU A 740 46.40 3.02 -24.67
C LEU A 740 47.48 3.03 -23.57
N ALA A 741 48.11 4.18 -23.31
CA ALA A 741 49.18 4.25 -22.33
C ALA A 741 48.67 4.08 -20.88
N ASN A 742 49.26 3.13 -20.12
CA ASN A 742 48.96 2.91 -18.69
C ASN A 742 49.24 4.12 -17.78
N SER A 743 50.16 5.02 -18.15
CA SER A 743 50.41 6.26 -17.41
C SER A 743 49.39 7.36 -17.70
N GLY A 744 48.58 7.21 -18.75
CA GLY A 744 47.53 8.12 -19.16
C GLY A 744 47.60 8.51 -20.63
N ASP A 745 46.43 8.65 -21.24
CA ASP A 745 46.22 8.82 -22.68
C ASP A 745 44.92 9.58 -22.98
N GLU A 746 44.62 9.81 -24.26
CA GLU A 746 43.35 10.32 -24.76
C GLU A 746 42.64 9.33 -25.69
N VAL A 747 41.32 9.22 -25.54
CA VAL A 747 40.44 8.49 -26.47
C VAL A 747 39.48 9.48 -27.09
N ILE A 748 39.57 9.69 -28.40
CA ILE A 748 38.82 10.72 -29.12
C ILE A 748 37.94 10.08 -30.19
N LEU A 749 36.63 10.20 -30.01
CA LEU A 749 35.64 9.85 -31.02
C LEU A 749 35.37 11.07 -31.91
N ARG A 750 35.48 10.90 -33.22
CA ARG A 750 35.18 11.93 -34.22
C ARG A 750 34.09 11.46 -35.17
N GLY A 751 33.24 12.40 -35.56
CA GLY A 751 32.20 12.16 -36.54
C GLY A 751 32.70 12.30 -37.99
N PRO A 752 31.80 12.18 -38.97
CA PRO A 752 32.15 11.97 -40.37
C PRO A 752 32.82 13.16 -41.07
N SER A 753 32.79 14.36 -40.47
CA SER A 753 33.53 15.52 -40.97
C SER A 753 34.82 15.83 -40.17
N GLY A 754 35.23 14.90 -39.30
CA GLY A 754 36.40 15.04 -38.43
C GLY A 754 36.18 15.96 -37.23
N GLN A 755 34.93 16.34 -36.94
CA GLN A 755 34.56 17.04 -35.72
C GLN A 755 34.61 16.07 -34.54
N VAL A 756 35.13 16.53 -33.40
CA VAL A 756 35.09 15.76 -32.15
C VAL A 756 33.65 15.59 -31.71
N VAL A 757 33.32 14.36 -31.31
CA VAL A 757 31.99 13.94 -30.86
C VAL A 757 32.02 13.65 -29.37
N ASP A 758 33.02 12.93 -28.89
CA ASP A 758 33.23 12.64 -27.46
C ASP A 758 34.73 12.43 -27.19
N VAL A 759 35.17 12.71 -25.97
CA VAL A 759 36.57 12.59 -25.54
C VAL A 759 36.63 12.09 -24.10
N VAL A 760 37.49 11.10 -23.87
CA VAL A 760 37.92 10.69 -22.54
C VAL A 760 39.42 10.86 -22.45
N THR A 761 39.92 11.50 -21.39
CA THR A 761 41.35 11.53 -21.10
C THR A 761 41.59 11.04 -19.69
N TYR A 762 42.74 10.42 -19.43
CA TYR A 762 43.07 9.89 -18.11
C TYR A 762 44.57 10.01 -17.81
N GLY A 763 44.95 10.01 -16.54
CA GLY A 763 46.36 10.07 -16.12
C GLY A 763 47.11 11.29 -16.69
N THR A 764 48.18 11.05 -17.44
CA THR A 764 48.96 12.08 -18.15
C THR A 764 48.31 12.68 -19.40
N GLY A 765 47.21 12.12 -19.89
CA GLY A 765 46.50 12.61 -21.08
C GLY A 765 45.70 13.90 -20.82
N SER A 766 45.55 14.73 -21.85
CA SER A 766 44.83 16.00 -21.79
C SER A 766 44.22 16.40 -23.14
N TYR A 767 42.98 16.89 -23.10
CA TYR A 767 42.31 17.50 -24.25
C TYR A 767 41.69 18.84 -23.85
N PRO A 768 41.77 19.91 -24.68
CA PRO A 768 41.21 21.21 -24.33
C PRO A 768 39.72 21.15 -24.01
N GLY A 769 39.35 21.55 -22.78
CA GLY A 769 37.95 21.57 -22.33
C GLY A 769 37.51 20.33 -21.58
N VAL A 770 38.34 19.28 -21.51
CA VAL A 770 38.02 18.00 -20.86
C VAL A 770 38.78 17.89 -19.54
N VAL A 771 38.10 17.47 -18.46
CA VAL A 771 38.74 17.13 -17.18
C VAL A 771 39.09 15.65 -17.18
N ALA A 772 40.39 15.35 -17.04
CA ALA A 772 40.90 13.99 -17.08
C ALA A 772 40.46 13.13 -15.88
N CYS A 773 40.30 11.83 -16.13
CA CYS A 773 40.10 10.80 -15.13
C CYS A 773 41.36 10.59 -14.29
N PRO A 774 41.20 10.29 -12.99
CA PRO A 774 42.25 9.59 -12.24
C PRO A 774 42.62 8.27 -12.93
N LEU A 775 43.86 7.80 -12.72
CA LEU A 775 44.21 6.44 -13.08
C LEU A 775 43.41 5.44 -12.23
N VAL A 776 43.04 4.31 -12.81
CA VAL A 776 42.54 3.17 -12.06
C VAL A 776 43.58 2.68 -11.04
N THR A 777 43.09 2.13 -9.95
CA THR A 777 43.83 1.75 -8.76
C THR A 777 44.42 0.34 -8.85
N ALA A 778 43.94 -0.48 -9.78
CA ALA A 778 44.44 -1.81 -10.05
C ALA A 778 44.31 -2.17 -11.54
N SER A 779 45.20 -3.04 -12.03
CA SER A 779 45.07 -3.60 -13.36
C SER A 779 43.77 -4.41 -13.48
N ASN A 780 43.24 -4.43 -14.70
CA ASN A 780 41.96 -4.98 -15.12
C ASN A 780 40.73 -4.22 -14.60
N TYR A 781 40.91 -2.98 -14.14
CA TYR A 781 39.80 -2.08 -13.84
C TYR A 781 39.61 -1.15 -15.04
N SER A 782 38.37 -0.83 -15.38
CA SER A 782 38.02 0.07 -16.47
C SER A 782 37.56 1.44 -15.96
N LEU A 783 37.58 2.42 -16.85
CA LEU A 783 36.85 3.66 -16.70
C LEU A 783 35.48 3.48 -17.35
N GLU A 784 34.41 3.43 -16.56
CA GLU A 784 33.03 3.22 -17.03
C GLU A 784 32.20 4.50 -16.86
N ARG A 785 31.49 4.91 -17.90
CA ARG A 785 30.64 6.10 -17.89
C ARG A 785 29.37 5.85 -17.06
N PHE A 786 29.15 6.65 -16.01
CA PHE A 786 28.07 6.46 -15.05
C PHE A 786 27.42 7.81 -14.62
N PRO A 787 26.21 8.15 -15.12
CA PRO A 787 25.34 7.37 -16.00
C PRO A 787 25.81 7.36 -17.47
N TYR A 788 25.60 6.25 -18.17
CA TYR A 788 26.08 6.03 -19.55
C TYR A 788 25.59 7.05 -20.59
N ASN A 789 24.51 7.78 -20.29
CA ASN A 789 23.83 8.66 -21.24
C ASN A 789 24.13 10.15 -21.04
N ARG A 790 25.13 10.50 -20.24
CA ARG A 790 25.48 11.89 -19.93
C ARG A 790 26.93 12.18 -20.24
N ASP A 791 27.17 13.39 -20.72
CA ASP A 791 28.50 13.90 -20.99
C ASP A 791 28.63 15.35 -20.54
N THR A 792 29.55 15.62 -19.61
CA THR A 792 29.80 16.94 -19.04
C THR A 792 31.21 17.45 -19.36
N ASP A 793 31.95 16.73 -20.22
CA ASP A 793 33.39 16.91 -20.44
C ASP A 793 34.19 16.85 -19.13
N ASN A 794 33.67 16.21 -18.08
CA ASN A 794 34.32 16.13 -16.78
C ASN A 794 34.30 14.71 -16.24
N CYS A 795 35.44 14.03 -16.34
CA CYS A 795 35.52 12.63 -15.98
C CYS A 795 35.12 12.33 -14.52
N GLN A 796 35.36 13.24 -13.57
CA GLN A 796 34.93 13.02 -12.18
C GLN A 796 33.40 12.99 -12.01
N THR A 797 32.67 13.48 -13.01
CA THR A 797 31.21 13.47 -13.05
C THR A 797 30.68 12.39 -13.99
N ASP A 798 31.41 12.13 -15.07
CA ASP A 798 30.93 11.29 -16.17
C ASP A 798 31.35 9.83 -16.02
N PHE A 799 32.48 9.52 -15.35
CA PHE A 799 33.00 8.17 -15.22
C PHE A 799 33.24 7.77 -13.76
N ARG A 800 33.11 6.48 -13.51
CA ARG A 800 33.59 5.80 -12.31
C ARG A 800 34.69 4.81 -12.68
N GLU A 801 35.56 4.53 -11.72
CA GLU A 801 36.40 3.34 -11.78
C GLU A 801 35.52 2.10 -11.59
N TRP A 802 35.70 1.09 -12.45
CA TRP A 802 34.91 -0.11 -12.43
C TRP A 802 35.78 -1.38 -12.32
N PRO A 803 35.65 -2.15 -11.22
CA PRO A 803 36.52 -3.29 -10.96
C PRO A 803 36.18 -4.56 -11.75
N PHE A 804 35.10 -4.53 -12.54
CA PHE A 804 34.59 -5.70 -13.27
C PHE A 804 34.23 -5.37 -14.71
N PRO A 805 35.21 -5.07 -15.59
CA PRO A 805 34.94 -4.65 -16.96
C PRO A 805 33.93 -5.57 -17.66
N ASN A 806 32.86 -4.98 -18.20
CA ASN A 806 31.67 -5.68 -18.70
C ASN A 806 31.35 -5.24 -20.14
N PRO A 807 32.29 -5.44 -21.08
CA PRO A 807 32.11 -4.99 -22.46
C PRO A 807 30.86 -5.62 -23.08
N GLY A 808 30.07 -4.82 -23.77
CA GLY A 808 28.77 -5.18 -24.33
C GLY A 808 27.57 -4.89 -23.42
N ALA A 809 27.78 -4.31 -22.23
CA ALA A 809 26.72 -4.04 -21.26
C ALA A 809 26.83 -2.64 -20.64
N LEU A 810 25.68 -2.01 -20.42
CA LEU A 810 25.58 -0.68 -19.79
C LEU A 810 25.28 -0.79 -18.28
N PRO A 811 25.72 0.17 -17.46
CA PRO A 811 25.49 0.20 -16.02
C PRO A 811 24.05 0.50 -15.57
#